data_AF-A0A7Z9BPI3-F1
#
_entry.id   AF-A0A7Z9BPI3-F1
#
_cell.length_a   1.000
_cell.length_b   1.000
_cell.length_c   1.000
_cell.angle_alpha   90.00
_cell.angle_beta   90.00
_cell.angle_gamma   90.00
#
_symmetry.space_group_name_H-M   'P 1'
#
loop_
_entity.id
_entity.type
_entity.pdbx_description
1 polymer ?
#
loop_
_entity_poly.entity_id
_entity_poly.type
_entity_poly.pdbx_seq_one_letter_code
_entity_poly.pdbx_strand_id
1 'polypeptide(L)'
;MTHLDPENSIKIALVWCLAWGQERQPQQEVNPNQLREALSQNQPISEPLQSLFQQVEALLKMPFPEKINDLQNYTQQYPQLWGSQIGLVYGGATKIKQYVFEAAKLPDIRGASALLDRINLIDIPAFFGEYEEKKSVTVEQWLDQEFPDLRFALIPELLVYYKGGNILAFCPAAFVEDLCNAIEKRYTEETLTANSCAVGARFKPLEVRFGLLKNEIKQTFWLEKYNNNKDKDLVKAYFTQEDTDPITAFKNRKSFNELVTHLAIKFNQRRSGNDTEKRPSRRYPPMFETHPFLVRDESDRRLAIHHFITPPEDSSQGLPGDPFLSESLIRKRIVGHIAKREAFQENLPNWFKNLRLNWQPTGVLIKSWVEEFEDYLENNIHLKQKYYGKNNPNLIKEALSLRELGNVNKGFVAYIYADGNNMGGYIQTIQTPQEYQKFSQDIFEATEKSVYKALAQHLMPHQLNNLTDPDNIKRNGEWIHPFEIVTIGGDDVLVIVPANKALEIAKTIGEEFEKILLNKDPDKYKVDKKYDYEPKIIHRYQGQNLPSGSNQCKLSMSTGVLITAENTPIYYAEDLVSQLLKSAKEKAKILKTADKKLDKNAGKYYGGTIDFFTMKSVTMLASSIKEFREQGLTKEVRGQKLQLYAAPYTLYEIGGLLESLKALHEAKFPRSQLYQIRSFLEQGKHTAILNYRYFRVRLKSDAQIPLKEHFEEPWCNAKTNPGNIAPWMYYEEKETDPKKSSEPKKFYETIWRDLVDLYPFSEASETSEVETLHATSLPTE
;
A
#
# COMPACT_ATOMS: atom_id res chain seq x y z
N MET A 1 -14.61 -2.34 24.05
CA MET A 1 -13.69 -1.84 25.09
C MET A 1 -13.40 -0.38 24.82
N THR A 2 -13.41 0.48 25.84
CA THR A 2 -13.00 1.88 25.72
C THR A 2 -11.53 1.93 25.31
N HIS A 3 -11.23 2.34 24.08
CA HIS A 3 -9.86 2.61 23.66
C HIS A 3 -9.27 3.66 24.61
N LEU A 4 -8.31 3.24 25.43
CA LEU A 4 -7.49 4.16 26.22
C LEU A 4 -6.80 5.13 25.25
N ASP A 5 -6.75 6.39 25.64
CA ASP A 5 -5.92 7.40 24.95
C ASP A 5 -4.49 6.86 24.77
N PRO A 6 -3.87 6.97 23.58
CA PRO A 6 -2.49 6.54 23.32
C PRO A 6 -1.48 6.95 24.41
N GLU A 7 -1.64 8.13 25.01
CA GLU A 7 -0.77 8.59 26.10
C GLU A 7 -0.85 7.68 27.34
N ASN A 8 -2.07 7.31 27.74
CA ASN A 8 -2.31 6.41 28.86
C ASN A 8 -1.86 4.97 28.55
N SER A 9 -2.04 4.51 27.30
CA SER A 9 -1.58 3.19 26.87
C SER A 9 -0.06 3.03 27.04
N ILE A 10 0.73 3.96 26.49
CA ILE A 10 2.19 3.90 26.61
C ILE A 10 2.65 4.04 28.07
N LYS A 11 1.95 4.85 28.88
CA LYS A 11 2.25 4.97 30.31
C LYS A 11 2.11 3.61 31.02
N ILE A 12 1.01 2.90 30.78
CA ILE A 12 0.79 1.54 31.31
C ILE A 12 1.87 0.59 30.83
N ALA A 13 2.22 0.61 29.53
CA ALA A 13 3.25 -0.24 28.95
C ALA A 13 4.61 -0.12 29.65
N LEU A 14 5.05 1.11 29.91
CA LEU A 14 6.33 1.38 30.57
C LEU A 14 6.29 0.99 32.06
N VAL A 15 5.20 1.30 32.77
CA VAL A 15 5.03 0.88 34.17
C VAL A 15 5.02 -0.65 34.28
N TRP A 16 4.33 -1.34 33.38
CA TRP A 16 4.29 -2.80 33.31
C TRP A 16 5.69 -3.39 33.15
N CYS A 17 6.46 -2.90 32.17
CA CYS A 17 7.83 -3.39 31.95
C CYS A 17 8.74 -3.13 33.17
N LEU A 18 8.59 -1.97 33.83
CA LEU A 18 9.36 -1.63 35.02
C LEU A 18 9.01 -2.48 36.24
N ALA A 19 7.74 -2.84 36.41
CA ALA A 19 7.29 -3.71 37.50
C ALA A 19 7.81 -5.15 37.32
N TRP A 20 8.04 -5.58 36.08
CA TRP A 20 8.69 -6.86 35.78
C TRP A 20 10.22 -6.84 35.98
N GLY A 21 10.86 -5.70 35.70
CA GLY A 21 12.31 -5.57 35.78
C GLY A 21 13.04 -6.41 34.72
N GLN A 22 14.13 -7.07 35.12
CA GLN A 22 15.01 -7.83 34.21
C GLN A 22 14.79 -9.35 34.26
N GLU A 23 13.90 -9.82 35.14
CA GLU A 23 13.69 -11.23 35.43
C GLU A 23 12.45 -11.78 34.70
N ARG A 24 12.29 -13.12 34.72
CA ARG A 24 11.10 -13.82 34.17
C ARG A 24 9.88 -13.78 35.08
N GLN A 25 10.00 -13.27 36.30
CA GLN A 25 8.90 -13.12 37.24
C GLN A 25 8.82 -11.66 37.68
N PRO A 26 7.61 -11.13 37.91
CA PRO A 26 7.46 -9.74 38.25
C PRO A 26 8.07 -9.43 39.63
N GLN A 27 8.81 -8.32 39.73
CA GLN A 27 9.45 -7.88 40.97
C GLN A 27 8.45 -7.27 41.96
N GLN A 28 7.29 -6.86 41.45
CA GLN A 28 6.18 -6.31 42.23
C GLN A 28 4.90 -7.09 41.88
N GLU A 29 3.93 -7.13 42.77
CA GLU A 29 2.61 -7.68 42.43
C GLU A 29 1.89 -6.66 41.55
N VAL A 30 1.62 -7.04 40.30
CA VAL A 30 1.07 -6.13 39.28
C VAL A 30 -0.03 -6.83 38.50
N ASN A 31 -1.17 -6.15 38.37
CA ASN A 31 -2.33 -6.60 37.60
C ASN A 31 -2.68 -5.56 36.52
N PRO A 32 -2.87 -5.96 35.25
CA PRO A 32 -3.19 -5.02 34.17
C PRO A 32 -4.47 -4.22 34.43
N ASN A 33 -5.51 -4.84 34.99
CA ASN A 33 -6.78 -4.17 35.26
C ASN A 33 -6.64 -3.11 36.35
N GLN A 34 -5.85 -3.37 37.39
CA GLN A 34 -5.55 -2.37 38.42
C GLN A 34 -4.81 -1.16 37.83
N LEU A 35 -3.88 -1.36 36.89
CA LEU A 35 -3.19 -0.25 36.21
C LEU A 35 -4.15 0.59 35.37
N ARG A 36 -5.11 -0.04 34.68
CA ARG A 36 -6.15 0.65 33.89
C ARG A 36 -7.10 1.45 34.79
N GLU A 37 -7.57 0.86 35.88
CA GLU A 37 -8.46 1.50 36.85
C GLU A 37 -7.78 2.68 37.56
N ALA A 38 -6.49 2.56 37.89
CA ALA A 38 -5.71 3.64 38.49
C ALA A 38 -5.67 4.90 37.62
N LEU A 39 -5.49 4.75 36.29
CA LEU A 39 -5.47 5.88 35.37
C LEU A 39 -6.87 6.40 34.99
N SER A 40 -7.85 5.53 34.88
CA SER A 40 -9.21 5.91 34.43
C SER A 40 -10.11 6.43 35.55
N GLN A 41 -9.96 5.93 36.78
CA GLN A 41 -10.84 6.22 37.92
C GLN A 41 -10.11 6.84 39.11
N ASN A 42 -8.80 7.13 38.99
CA ASN A 42 -7.99 7.71 40.06
C ASN A 42 -8.02 6.88 41.37
N GLN A 43 -8.17 5.56 41.23
CA GLN A 43 -8.22 4.65 42.38
C GLN A 43 -6.85 4.46 43.05
N PRO A 44 -6.80 4.24 44.38
CA PRO A 44 -5.55 4.02 45.09
C PRO A 44 -4.90 2.69 44.68
N ILE A 45 -3.65 2.78 44.22
CA ILE A 45 -2.76 1.65 43.96
C ILE A 45 -1.70 1.57 45.06
N SER A 46 -1.04 0.42 45.19
CA SER A 46 0.07 0.24 46.13
C SER A 46 1.14 1.34 45.97
N GLU A 47 1.76 1.76 47.08
CA GLU A 47 2.81 2.80 47.05
C GLU A 47 3.95 2.52 46.04
N PRO A 48 4.46 1.28 45.89
CA PRO A 48 5.50 0.98 44.90
C PRO A 48 5.07 1.27 43.45
N LEU A 49 3.84 0.89 43.09
CA LEU A 49 3.29 1.15 41.76
C LEU A 49 3.02 2.64 41.53
N GLN A 50 2.53 3.36 42.56
CA GLN A 50 2.31 4.80 42.47
C GLN A 50 3.62 5.56 42.19
N SER A 51 4.72 5.14 42.81
CA SER A 51 6.05 5.68 42.51
C SER A 51 6.48 5.44 41.06
N LEU A 52 6.25 4.24 40.52
CA LEU A 52 6.53 3.93 39.11
C LEU A 52 5.72 4.82 38.16
N PHE A 53 4.44 5.02 38.43
CA PHE A 53 3.59 5.91 37.62
C PHE A 53 4.11 7.34 37.60
N GLN A 54 4.51 7.89 38.75
CA GLN A 54 5.06 9.24 38.84
C GLN A 54 6.38 9.37 38.07
N GLN A 55 7.25 8.35 38.14
CA GLN A 55 8.52 8.35 37.42
C GLN A 55 8.32 8.25 35.90
N VAL A 56 7.41 7.40 35.43
CA VAL A 56 7.09 7.29 34.00
C VAL A 56 6.41 8.57 33.50
N GLU A 57 5.54 9.18 34.31
CA GLU A 57 4.95 10.47 33.96
C GLU A 57 6.00 11.58 33.83
N ALA A 58 6.94 11.62 34.79
CA ALA A 58 8.07 12.53 34.72
C ALA A 58 8.88 12.29 33.44
N LEU A 59 9.21 11.02 33.11
CA LEU A 59 9.93 10.61 31.90
C LEU A 59 9.30 11.15 30.61
N LEU A 60 7.99 10.98 30.45
CA LEU A 60 7.27 11.39 29.24
C LEU A 60 7.24 12.93 29.09
N LYS A 61 7.29 13.66 30.21
CA LYS A 61 7.27 15.13 30.25
C LYS A 61 8.66 15.77 30.33
N MET A 62 9.75 14.99 30.40
CA MET A 62 11.10 15.56 30.54
C MET A 62 11.47 16.43 29.33
N PRO A 63 12.00 17.65 29.55
CA PRO A 63 12.52 18.48 28.48
C PRO A 63 13.86 17.91 27.96
N PHE A 64 14.11 18.15 26.68
CA PHE A 64 15.35 17.74 26.02
C PHE A 64 16.57 18.43 26.68
N PRO A 65 17.57 17.67 27.17
CA PRO A 65 18.74 18.27 27.79
C PRO A 65 19.67 18.84 26.72
N GLU A 66 19.99 20.13 26.79
CA GLU A 66 20.89 20.78 25.82
C GLU A 66 22.36 20.39 26.06
N LYS A 67 22.76 20.14 27.31
CA LYS A 67 24.12 19.74 27.68
C LYS A 67 24.19 18.32 28.21
N ILE A 68 25.37 17.70 28.06
CA ILE A 68 25.61 16.35 28.58
C ILE A 68 25.51 16.26 30.11
N ASN A 69 25.85 17.35 30.81
CA ASN A 69 25.73 17.43 32.27
C ASN A 69 24.27 17.41 32.72
N ASP A 70 23.35 18.01 31.96
CA ASP A 70 21.92 18.00 32.28
C ASP A 70 21.37 16.57 32.15
N LEU A 71 21.80 15.85 31.12
CA LEU A 71 21.48 14.44 30.94
C LEU A 71 22.07 13.58 32.09
N GLN A 72 23.29 13.88 32.54
CA GLN A 72 23.88 13.22 33.71
C GLN A 72 23.05 13.46 34.98
N ASN A 73 22.54 14.67 35.19
CA ASN A 73 21.68 14.97 36.33
C ASN A 73 20.40 14.13 36.31
N TYR A 74 19.78 13.90 35.15
CA TYR A 74 18.62 12.99 35.05
C TYR A 74 18.96 11.56 35.45
N THR A 75 20.13 11.04 35.09
CA THR A 75 20.54 9.67 35.52
C THR A 75 20.71 9.54 37.03
N GLN A 76 21.08 10.64 37.71
CA GLN A 76 21.25 10.68 39.17
C GLN A 76 19.92 10.90 39.90
N GLN A 77 19.05 11.75 39.34
CA GLN A 77 17.73 12.05 39.89
C GLN A 77 16.76 10.86 39.75
N TYR A 78 16.89 10.08 38.65
CA TYR A 78 16.03 8.94 38.35
C TYR A 78 16.86 7.65 38.20
N PRO A 79 17.46 7.13 39.29
CA PRO A 79 18.35 5.97 39.24
C PRO A 79 17.64 4.70 38.76
N GLN A 80 16.34 4.56 39.06
CA GLN A 80 15.55 3.41 38.59
C GLN A 80 15.35 3.46 37.06
N LEU A 81 15.09 4.64 36.48
CA LEU A 81 14.98 4.81 35.02
C LEU A 81 16.31 4.63 34.28
N TRP A 82 17.44 4.71 35.00
CA TRP A 82 18.78 4.47 34.47
C TRP A 82 19.26 3.03 34.63
N GLY A 83 18.99 2.41 35.79
CA GLY A 83 19.43 1.06 36.13
C GLY A 83 18.53 -0.06 35.61
N SER A 84 17.27 0.25 35.26
CA SER A 84 16.32 -0.73 34.72
C SER A 84 16.47 -0.91 33.21
N GLN A 85 15.96 -2.02 32.70
CA GLN A 85 15.86 -2.27 31.26
C GLN A 85 14.43 -2.62 30.88
N ILE A 86 14.04 -2.20 29.69
CA ILE A 86 12.79 -2.58 29.02
C ILE A 86 13.14 -3.19 27.66
N GLY A 87 12.29 -4.07 27.17
CA GLY A 87 12.40 -4.67 25.84
C GLY A 87 11.62 -3.88 24.80
N LEU A 88 12.16 -3.79 23.58
CA LEU A 88 11.42 -3.33 22.41
C LEU A 88 11.69 -4.31 21.27
N VAL A 89 10.62 -4.77 20.63
CA VAL A 89 10.64 -5.75 19.54
C VAL A 89 10.04 -5.14 18.29
N TYR A 90 10.71 -5.36 17.17
CA TYR A 90 10.27 -4.99 15.83
C TYR A 90 10.31 -6.23 14.93
N GLY A 91 9.20 -6.58 14.31
CA GLY A 91 9.14 -7.77 13.47
C GLY A 91 7.95 -7.80 12.53
N GLY A 92 7.89 -8.81 11.67
CA GLY A 92 6.80 -8.95 10.71
C GLY A 92 7.16 -9.83 9.51
N ALA A 93 6.24 -9.87 8.55
CA ALA A 93 6.44 -10.55 7.28
C ALA A 93 7.40 -9.76 6.38
N THR A 94 8.21 -10.48 5.61
CA THR A 94 9.14 -9.91 4.62
C THR A 94 8.88 -10.53 3.26
N LYS A 95 9.17 -9.77 2.20
CA LYS A 95 8.92 -10.20 0.82
C LYS A 95 7.47 -10.67 0.61
N ILE A 96 6.51 -9.97 1.22
CA ILE A 96 5.07 -10.27 1.19
C ILE A 96 4.60 -10.57 -0.23
N LYS A 97 4.95 -9.71 -1.19
CA LYS A 97 4.64 -9.91 -2.61
C LYS A 97 5.12 -11.24 -3.18
N GLN A 98 6.34 -11.64 -2.83
CA GLN A 98 6.89 -12.91 -3.32
C GLN A 98 6.05 -14.09 -2.82
N TYR A 99 5.55 -14.04 -1.58
CA TYR A 99 4.70 -15.08 -1.00
C TYR A 99 3.26 -15.05 -1.53
N VAL A 100 2.71 -13.85 -1.78
CA VAL A 100 1.35 -13.69 -2.30
C VAL A 100 1.28 -14.08 -3.77
N PHE A 101 2.26 -13.66 -4.59
CA PHE A 101 2.31 -13.88 -6.03
C PHE A 101 3.12 -15.10 -6.48
N GLU A 102 3.66 -15.91 -5.57
CA GLU A 102 4.14 -17.25 -5.98
C GLU A 102 2.97 -18.13 -6.47
N ALA A 103 1.77 -17.91 -5.93
CA ALA A 103 0.55 -18.57 -6.37
C ALA A 103 0.04 -18.00 -7.70
N ALA A 104 -0.38 -18.89 -8.62
CA ALA A 104 -0.85 -18.49 -9.95
C ALA A 104 -2.35 -18.11 -10.01
N LYS A 105 -3.19 -18.69 -9.15
CA LYS A 105 -4.65 -18.56 -9.20
C LYS A 105 -5.17 -17.58 -8.14
N LEU A 106 -6.20 -16.81 -8.48
CA LEU A 106 -6.75 -15.77 -7.61
C LEU A 106 -7.19 -16.28 -6.22
N PRO A 107 -7.87 -17.44 -6.07
CA PRO A 107 -8.23 -17.97 -4.75
C PRO A 107 -7.00 -18.25 -3.86
N ASP A 108 -5.89 -18.71 -4.45
CA ASP A 108 -4.65 -19.00 -3.73
C ASP A 108 -3.93 -17.71 -3.33
N ILE A 109 -3.89 -16.72 -4.22
CA ILE A 109 -3.35 -15.39 -3.94
C ILE A 109 -4.13 -14.74 -2.79
N ARG A 110 -5.47 -14.83 -2.86
CA ARG A 110 -6.35 -14.30 -1.81
C ARG A 110 -6.13 -15.01 -0.48
N GLY A 111 -6.04 -16.34 -0.51
CA GLY A 111 -5.72 -17.13 0.67
C GLY A 111 -4.35 -16.85 1.26
N ALA A 112 -3.33 -16.58 0.42
CA ALA A 112 -2.02 -16.16 0.87
C ALA A 112 -2.06 -14.79 1.58
N SER A 113 -2.74 -13.80 1.00
CA SER A 113 -2.97 -12.51 1.67
C SER A 113 -3.72 -12.69 2.98
N ALA A 114 -4.83 -13.42 2.98
CA ALA A 114 -5.64 -13.67 4.16
C ALA A 114 -4.85 -14.39 5.28
N LEU A 115 -3.98 -15.35 4.94
CA LEU A 115 -3.07 -15.97 5.92
C LEU A 115 -2.16 -14.94 6.59
N LEU A 116 -1.57 -14.01 5.83
CA LEU A 116 -0.74 -12.95 6.41
C LEU A 116 -1.59 -11.97 7.24
N ASP A 117 -2.75 -11.57 6.74
CA ASP A 117 -3.66 -10.66 7.44
C ASP A 117 -4.12 -11.26 8.77
N ARG A 118 -4.47 -12.54 8.82
CA ARG A 118 -4.75 -13.27 10.06
C ARG A 118 -3.58 -13.19 11.04
N ILE A 119 -2.37 -13.52 10.59
CA ILE A 119 -1.22 -13.52 11.50
C ILE A 119 -0.99 -12.11 12.06
N ASN A 120 -1.09 -11.09 11.22
CA ASN A 120 -0.85 -9.69 11.59
C ASN A 120 -1.94 -9.07 12.48
N LEU A 121 -3.20 -9.36 12.17
CA LEU A 121 -4.37 -8.67 12.75
C LEU A 121 -5.07 -9.50 13.83
N ILE A 122 -4.81 -10.81 13.90
CA ILE A 122 -5.43 -11.72 14.86
C ILE A 122 -4.37 -12.42 15.71
N ASP A 123 -3.47 -13.20 15.10
CA ASP A 123 -2.58 -14.08 15.88
C ASP A 123 -1.56 -13.30 16.71
N ILE A 124 -0.90 -12.29 16.14
CA ILE A 124 0.10 -11.49 16.86
C ILE A 124 -0.56 -10.63 17.95
N PRO A 125 -1.66 -9.87 17.70
CA PRO A 125 -2.38 -9.15 18.75
C PRO A 125 -2.90 -10.07 19.87
N ALA A 126 -3.30 -11.30 19.53
CA ALA A 126 -3.70 -12.31 20.52
C ALA A 126 -2.57 -12.67 21.50
N PHE A 127 -1.29 -12.56 21.10
CA PHE A 127 -0.17 -12.75 22.06
C PHE A 127 -0.21 -11.74 23.21
N PHE A 128 -0.79 -10.56 22.97
CA PHE A 128 -0.93 -9.48 23.94
C PHE A 128 -2.32 -9.45 24.59
N GLY A 129 -3.23 -10.37 24.25
CA GLY A 129 -4.60 -10.38 24.77
C GLY A 129 -5.54 -9.35 24.14
N GLU A 130 -5.21 -8.83 22.94
CA GLU A 130 -6.09 -7.94 22.18
C GLU A 130 -6.94 -8.76 21.18
N TYR A 131 -8.22 -9.05 21.50
CA TYR A 131 -9.13 -9.81 20.60
C TYR A 131 -10.63 -9.79 20.99
N GLU A 132 -11.48 -10.33 20.09
CA GLU A 132 -12.91 -10.64 20.32
C GLU A 132 -13.11 -12.04 20.98
N GLU A 133 -13.77 -12.08 22.15
CA GLU A 133 -13.84 -13.13 23.20
C GLU A 133 -13.75 -14.64 22.85
N LYS A 134 -14.03 -15.10 21.63
CA LYS A 134 -14.08 -16.54 21.30
C LYS A 134 -12.97 -17.06 20.38
N LYS A 135 -12.26 -16.20 19.64
CA LYS A 135 -11.39 -16.62 18.52
C LYS A 135 -9.91 -16.87 18.92
N SER A 136 -9.43 -16.26 20.00
CA SER A 136 -8.00 -16.27 20.41
C SER A 136 -7.55 -17.52 21.17
N VAL A 137 -8.48 -18.28 21.76
CA VAL A 137 -8.14 -19.40 22.67
C VAL A 137 -7.16 -20.39 22.05
N THR A 138 -7.24 -20.65 20.74
CA THR A 138 -6.31 -21.55 20.04
C THR A 138 -4.90 -20.96 19.91
N VAL A 139 -4.79 -19.64 19.69
CA VAL A 139 -3.50 -18.94 19.59
C VAL A 139 -2.84 -18.84 20.96
N GLU A 140 -3.62 -18.58 22.01
CA GLU A 140 -3.12 -18.58 23.39
C GLU A 140 -2.64 -19.96 23.83
N GLN A 141 -3.39 -21.01 23.52
CA GLN A 141 -2.96 -22.39 23.79
C GLN A 141 -1.66 -22.72 23.05
N TRP A 142 -1.55 -22.30 21.79
CA TRP A 142 -0.31 -22.44 21.02
C TRP A 142 0.85 -21.68 21.68
N LEU A 143 0.61 -20.44 22.13
CA LEU A 143 1.63 -19.62 22.79
C LEU A 143 2.07 -20.23 24.13
N ASP A 144 1.13 -20.70 24.94
CA ASP A 144 1.41 -21.36 26.23
C ASP A 144 2.19 -22.67 26.05
N GLN A 145 1.93 -23.42 24.96
CA GLN A 145 2.66 -24.65 24.63
C GLN A 145 4.09 -24.37 24.13
N GLU A 146 4.25 -23.37 23.25
CA GLU A 146 5.51 -23.12 22.56
C GLU A 146 6.46 -22.18 23.30
N PHE A 147 5.90 -21.22 24.04
CA PHE A 147 6.62 -20.20 24.79
C PHE A 147 5.99 -20.01 26.17
N PRO A 148 6.26 -20.93 27.12
CA PRO A 148 5.79 -20.82 28.49
C PRO A 148 6.16 -19.46 29.10
N ASP A 149 5.30 -18.94 29.95
CA ASP A 149 5.42 -17.63 30.63
C ASP A 149 5.21 -16.39 29.74
N LEU A 150 5.33 -16.48 28.42
CA LEU A 150 5.27 -15.31 27.53
C LEU A 150 3.89 -14.63 27.58
N ARG A 151 2.80 -15.39 27.55
CA ARG A 151 1.43 -14.83 27.58
C ARG A 151 1.18 -13.98 28.84
N PHE A 152 1.68 -14.41 29.99
CA PHE A 152 1.53 -13.68 31.26
C PHE A 152 2.32 -12.37 31.29
N ALA A 153 3.38 -12.27 30.49
CA ALA A 153 4.23 -11.08 30.40
C ALA A 153 3.71 -10.02 29.43
N LEU A 154 2.75 -10.36 28.56
CA LEU A 154 2.25 -9.49 27.50
C LEU A 154 0.85 -8.97 27.81
N ILE A 155 0.64 -7.67 27.55
CA ILE A 155 -0.64 -6.97 27.70
C ILE A 155 -0.89 -6.08 26.47
N PRO A 156 -2.15 -5.74 26.13
CA PRO A 156 -2.47 -5.00 24.91
C PRO A 156 -1.75 -3.65 24.81
N GLU A 157 -1.57 -2.97 25.95
CA GLU A 157 -0.96 -1.65 26.03
C GLU A 157 0.51 -1.63 25.55
N LEU A 158 1.19 -2.78 25.53
CA LEU A 158 2.56 -2.89 25.03
C LEU A 158 2.68 -2.68 23.51
N LEU A 159 1.58 -2.81 22.77
CA LEU A 159 1.55 -2.63 21.31
C LEU A 159 1.68 -1.15 20.96
N VAL A 160 2.75 -0.79 20.25
CA VAL A 160 2.94 0.57 19.71
C VAL A 160 2.26 0.68 18.35
N TYR A 161 2.49 -0.27 17.45
CA TYR A 161 1.68 -0.48 16.25
C TYR A 161 1.85 -1.92 15.72
N TYR A 162 0.84 -2.44 15.04
CA TYR A 162 0.87 -3.79 14.43
C TYR A 162 0.18 -3.87 13.05
N LYS A 163 -0.36 -2.75 12.55
CA LYS A 163 -1.07 -2.69 11.27
C LYS A 163 -0.09 -2.42 10.13
N GLY A 164 -0.27 -3.09 8.98
CA GLY A 164 0.62 -2.94 7.81
C GLY A 164 1.77 -3.94 7.70
N GLY A 165 1.62 -5.14 8.27
CA GLY A 165 2.56 -6.26 8.06
C GLY A 165 3.79 -6.27 8.95
N ASN A 166 3.95 -5.27 9.83
CA ASN A 166 4.97 -5.24 10.87
C ASN A 166 4.36 -4.85 12.22
N ILE A 167 5.00 -5.32 13.29
CA ILE A 167 4.74 -5.01 14.68
C ILE A 167 5.93 -4.27 15.29
N LEU A 168 5.63 -3.23 16.08
CA LEU A 168 6.51 -2.63 17.06
C LEU A 168 5.84 -2.70 18.43
N ALA A 169 6.47 -3.37 19.39
CA ALA A 169 5.88 -3.58 20.71
C ALA A 169 6.94 -3.52 21.81
N PHE A 170 6.55 -2.98 22.96
CA PHE A 170 7.30 -3.15 24.20
C PHE A 170 7.15 -4.57 24.73
N CYS A 171 8.07 -5.00 25.59
CA CYS A 171 7.94 -6.20 26.40
C CYS A 171 8.88 -6.12 27.61
N PRO A 172 8.66 -6.91 28.67
CA PRO A 172 9.65 -7.02 29.74
C PRO A 172 11.01 -7.53 29.20
N ALA A 173 12.12 -7.03 29.74
CA ALA A 173 13.45 -7.20 29.16
C ALA A 173 13.90 -8.68 29.04
N ALA A 174 13.38 -9.56 29.90
CA ALA A 174 13.64 -10.99 29.87
C ALA A 174 13.06 -11.69 28.63
N PHE A 175 11.94 -11.19 28.08
CA PHE A 175 11.14 -11.87 27.05
C PHE A 175 11.42 -11.40 25.62
N VAL A 176 12.38 -10.49 25.42
CA VAL A 176 12.71 -9.92 24.10
C VAL A 176 12.95 -11.01 23.05
N GLU A 177 13.74 -12.03 23.38
CA GLU A 177 14.06 -13.10 22.43
C GLU A 177 12.92 -14.10 22.26
N ASP A 178 12.13 -14.35 23.33
CA ASP A 178 10.98 -15.25 23.29
C ASP A 178 9.89 -14.67 22.37
N LEU A 179 9.56 -13.39 22.54
CA LEU A 179 8.60 -12.70 21.67
C LEU A 179 9.05 -12.69 20.21
N CYS A 180 10.33 -12.39 19.94
CA CYS A 180 10.82 -12.44 18.56
C CYS A 180 10.76 -13.84 17.95
N ASN A 181 11.09 -14.87 18.73
CA ASN A 181 11.00 -16.26 18.30
C ASN A 181 9.55 -16.71 18.07
N ALA A 182 8.62 -16.26 18.91
CA ALA A 182 7.19 -16.55 18.77
C ALA A 182 6.63 -15.95 17.48
N ILE A 183 6.95 -14.69 17.18
CA ILE A 183 6.55 -14.03 15.92
C ILE A 183 7.06 -14.83 14.71
N GLU A 184 8.36 -15.14 14.64
CA GLU A 184 8.93 -15.88 13.50
C GLU A 184 8.40 -17.30 13.36
N LYS A 185 8.22 -18.01 14.49
CA LYS A 185 7.67 -19.36 14.49
C LYS A 185 6.22 -19.35 13.98
N ARG A 186 5.42 -18.37 14.40
CA ARG A 186 4.02 -18.24 13.98
C ARG A 186 3.87 -18.11 12.47
N TYR A 187 4.63 -17.20 11.84
CA TYR A 187 4.59 -17.07 10.37
C TYR A 187 5.04 -18.35 9.67
N THR A 188 6.13 -18.96 10.13
CA THR A 188 6.65 -20.19 9.55
C THR A 188 5.62 -21.31 9.65
N GLU A 189 5.04 -21.50 10.83
CA GLU A 189 4.12 -22.59 11.11
C GLU A 189 2.81 -22.46 10.35
N GLU A 190 2.29 -21.25 10.16
CA GLU A 190 1.03 -21.03 9.45
C GLU A 190 1.20 -21.02 7.91
N THR A 191 2.29 -20.46 7.40
CA THR A 191 2.46 -20.22 5.95
C THR A 191 3.38 -21.23 5.26
N LEU A 192 4.28 -21.86 6.01
CA LEU A 192 5.40 -22.70 5.54
C LEU A 192 6.40 -22.02 4.60
N THR A 193 6.04 -20.96 3.87
CA THR A 193 6.88 -20.39 2.80
C THR A 193 7.02 -18.87 2.89
N ALA A 194 6.19 -18.18 3.70
CA ALA A 194 6.37 -16.75 3.92
C ALA A 194 7.64 -16.52 4.73
N ASN A 195 8.42 -15.53 4.31
CA ASN A 195 9.59 -15.11 5.07
C ASN A 195 9.14 -14.13 6.17
N SER A 196 9.63 -14.30 7.39
CA SER A 196 9.41 -13.36 8.48
C SER A 196 10.72 -13.03 9.18
N CYS A 197 10.77 -11.87 9.83
CA CYS A 197 11.91 -11.46 10.62
C CYS A 197 11.41 -10.73 11.87
N ALA A 198 11.98 -11.03 13.03
CA ALA A 198 11.74 -10.30 14.25
C ALA A 198 13.04 -10.09 15.02
N VAL A 199 13.29 -8.84 15.41
CA VAL A 199 14.46 -8.41 16.15
C VAL A 199 14.06 -7.64 17.39
N GLY A 200 14.88 -7.77 18.42
CA GLY A 200 14.65 -7.11 19.68
C GLY A 200 15.93 -6.55 20.26
N ALA A 201 15.75 -5.59 21.16
CA ALA A 201 16.84 -5.06 21.97
C ALA A 201 16.31 -4.60 23.33
N ARG A 202 17.23 -4.52 24.29
CA ARG A 202 16.97 -4.00 25.62
C ARG A 202 17.46 -2.56 25.68
N PHE A 203 16.63 -1.69 26.23
CA PHE A 203 16.88 -0.27 26.35
C PHE A 203 16.63 0.19 27.77
N LYS A 204 17.27 1.28 28.18
CA LYS A 204 16.95 1.97 29.43
C LYS A 204 15.69 2.82 29.21
N PRO A 205 14.82 2.96 30.21
CA PRO A 205 13.66 3.86 30.12
C PRO A 205 14.00 5.28 29.62
N LEU A 206 15.12 5.86 30.07
CA LEU A 206 15.58 7.18 29.59
C LEU A 206 15.84 7.24 28.07
N GLU A 207 16.22 6.11 27.46
CA GLU A 207 16.47 6.04 26.01
C GLU A 207 15.17 6.16 25.19
N VAL A 208 14.00 5.84 25.78
CA VAL A 208 12.70 6.07 25.14
C VAL A 208 12.50 7.55 24.83
N ARG A 209 13.00 8.44 25.69
CA ARG A 209 12.88 9.89 25.51
C ARG A 209 14.05 10.49 24.74
N PHE A 210 15.26 9.98 24.91
CA PHE A 210 16.50 10.64 24.47
C PHE A 210 17.33 9.85 23.45
N GLY A 211 16.84 8.72 22.98
CA GLY A 211 17.56 7.83 22.06
C GLY A 211 18.68 7.05 22.76
N LEU A 212 19.60 6.48 21.97
CA LEU A 212 20.65 5.59 22.46
C LEU A 212 21.66 6.34 23.35
N LEU A 213 21.89 5.79 24.55
CA LEU A 213 22.78 6.32 25.58
C LEU A 213 23.90 5.32 25.91
N LYS A 214 25.12 5.82 26.17
CA LYS A 214 26.22 4.96 26.62
C LYS A 214 26.16 4.72 28.13
N ASN A 215 26.67 3.56 28.57
CA ASN A 215 26.79 3.26 30.01
C ASN A 215 27.62 4.30 30.77
N GLU A 216 28.72 4.77 30.18
CA GLU A 216 29.39 5.98 30.66
C GLU A 216 28.74 7.21 30.01
N ILE A 217 27.86 7.88 30.74
CA ILE A 217 27.03 8.96 30.17
C ILE A 217 27.87 10.08 29.54
N LYS A 218 29.01 10.43 30.14
CA LYS A 218 29.95 11.44 29.63
C LYS A 218 30.53 11.11 28.25
N GLN A 219 30.53 9.84 27.85
CA GLN A 219 31.00 9.40 26.53
C GLN A 219 29.89 9.43 25.46
N THR A 220 28.65 9.71 25.83
CA THR A 220 27.51 9.73 24.90
C THR A 220 27.68 10.84 23.87
N PHE A 221 27.39 10.54 22.61
CA PHE A 221 27.42 11.53 21.54
C PHE A 221 26.19 12.44 21.66
N TRP A 222 26.41 13.66 22.14
CA TRP A 222 25.36 14.64 22.43
C TRP A 222 25.51 15.92 21.62
N LEU A 223 24.71 16.94 21.91
CA LEU A 223 24.57 18.15 21.10
C LEU A 223 25.86 18.97 20.97
N GLU A 224 26.63 19.14 22.05
CA GLU A 224 27.91 19.88 22.03
C GLU A 224 28.92 19.22 21.07
N LYS A 225 29.02 17.89 21.12
CA LYS A 225 29.89 17.11 20.24
C LYS A 225 29.38 17.09 18.81
N TYR A 226 28.06 17.03 18.62
CA TYR A 226 27.43 17.15 17.30
C TYR A 226 27.77 18.48 16.63
N ASN A 227 27.60 19.60 17.33
CA ASN A 227 27.91 20.94 16.79
C ASN A 227 29.37 21.06 16.30
N ASN A 228 30.31 20.43 17.01
CA ASN A 228 31.73 20.41 16.64
C ASN A 228 32.06 19.45 15.47
N ASN A 229 31.15 18.53 15.12
CA ASN A 229 31.40 17.46 14.15
C ASN A 229 30.34 17.38 13.04
N LYS A 230 29.41 18.33 12.97
CA LYS A 230 28.26 18.34 12.05
C LYS A 230 28.65 18.23 10.58
N ASP A 231 29.89 18.63 10.24
CA ASP A 231 30.36 18.63 8.88
C ASP A 231 30.96 17.29 8.41
N LYS A 232 31.20 16.35 9.33
CA LYS A 232 31.74 15.03 9.03
C LYS A 232 30.69 14.16 8.33
N ASP A 233 31.12 13.42 7.30
CA ASP A 233 30.23 12.64 6.43
C ASP A 233 29.35 11.65 7.19
N LEU A 234 29.91 10.90 8.16
CA LEU A 234 29.15 9.96 8.97
C LEU A 234 28.09 10.63 9.86
N VAL A 235 28.41 11.82 10.40
CA VAL A 235 27.49 12.58 11.24
C VAL A 235 26.36 13.15 10.38
N LYS A 236 26.71 13.67 9.19
CA LYS A 236 25.72 14.12 8.20
C LYS A 236 24.79 12.97 7.80
N ALA A 237 25.33 11.82 7.43
CA ALA A 237 24.52 10.67 7.02
C ALA A 237 23.57 10.16 8.11
N TYR A 238 23.96 10.27 9.39
CA TYR A 238 23.15 9.76 10.50
C TYR A 238 22.10 10.74 11.04
N PHE A 239 22.38 12.04 11.03
CA PHE A 239 21.54 13.07 11.67
C PHE A 239 20.84 14.03 10.71
N THR A 240 21.29 14.15 9.44
CA THR A 240 20.69 15.11 8.51
C THR A 240 19.29 14.67 8.10
N GLN A 241 18.33 15.59 8.20
CA GLN A 241 16.98 15.44 7.67
C GLN A 241 16.75 16.53 6.63
N GLU A 242 16.14 16.18 5.50
CA GLU A 242 15.82 17.16 4.45
C GLU A 242 14.87 18.23 5.01
N ASP A 243 15.07 19.49 4.58
CA ASP A 243 14.23 20.63 4.95
C ASP A 243 14.07 20.89 6.46
N THR A 244 14.96 20.35 7.30
CA THR A 244 14.94 20.50 8.75
C THR A 244 16.23 21.14 9.23
N ASP A 245 16.16 22.07 10.20
CA ASP A 245 17.37 22.68 10.74
C ASP A 245 18.25 21.64 11.48
N PRO A 246 19.58 21.77 11.49
CA PRO A 246 20.47 20.74 12.03
C PRO A 246 20.25 20.38 13.51
N ILE A 247 19.77 21.33 14.33
CA ILE A 247 19.55 21.10 15.76
C ILE A 247 18.24 20.33 15.97
N THR A 248 17.17 20.74 15.28
CA THR A 248 15.90 20.00 15.29
C THR A 248 16.08 18.60 14.72
N ALA A 249 16.84 18.43 13.63
CA ALA A 249 17.15 17.12 13.07
C ALA A 249 17.90 16.23 14.09
N PHE A 250 18.84 16.80 14.85
CA PHE A 250 19.49 16.10 15.95
C PHE A 250 18.51 15.69 17.05
N LYS A 251 17.62 16.59 17.48
CA LYS A 251 16.59 16.31 18.50
C LYS A 251 15.58 15.25 18.05
N ASN A 252 15.11 15.36 16.81
CA ASN A 252 14.25 14.36 16.18
C ASN A 252 14.91 12.98 16.21
N ARG A 253 16.20 12.93 15.87
CA ARG A 253 16.97 11.69 15.88
C ARG A 253 17.22 11.16 17.28
N LYS A 254 17.64 12.01 18.23
CA LYS A 254 17.91 11.67 19.64
C LYS A 254 16.62 11.57 20.45
N SER A 255 15.77 10.64 20.05
CA SER A 255 14.45 10.38 20.62
C SER A 255 14.12 8.88 20.49
N PHE A 256 12.86 8.51 20.70
CA PHE A 256 12.37 7.15 20.40
C PHE A 256 12.70 6.72 18.95
N ASN A 257 12.81 7.68 18.02
CA ASN A 257 13.25 7.45 16.65
C ASN A 257 14.57 6.68 16.53
N GLU A 258 15.54 6.96 17.41
CA GLU A 258 16.84 6.28 17.37
C GLU A 258 16.70 4.80 17.68
N LEU A 259 15.81 4.44 18.60
CA LEU A 259 15.57 3.05 19.01
C LEU A 259 14.90 2.27 17.88
N VAL A 260 13.87 2.86 17.27
CA VAL A 260 13.20 2.28 16.10
C VAL A 260 14.18 2.12 14.94
N THR A 261 15.04 3.11 14.70
CA THR A 261 16.05 3.00 13.65
C THR A 261 17.11 1.93 13.95
N HIS A 262 17.53 1.81 15.21
CA HIS A 262 18.43 0.74 15.65
C HIS A 262 17.83 -0.64 15.36
N LEU A 263 16.55 -0.83 15.71
CA LEU A 263 15.82 -2.06 15.40
C LEU A 263 15.64 -2.28 13.90
N ALA A 264 15.33 -1.24 13.12
CA ALA A 264 15.21 -1.35 11.66
C ALA A 264 16.54 -1.78 10.99
N ILE A 265 17.68 -1.29 11.49
CA ILE A 265 19.01 -1.74 11.02
C ILE A 265 19.21 -3.22 11.35
N LYS A 266 18.93 -3.63 12.60
CA LYS A 266 19.01 -5.05 13.01
C LYS A 266 18.09 -5.94 12.19
N PHE A 267 16.88 -5.47 11.90
CA PHE A 267 15.90 -6.18 11.08
C PHE A 267 16.44 -6.43 9.68
N ASN A 268 17.03 -5.41 9.04
CA ASN A 268 17.64 -5.55 7.72
C ASN A 268 18.86 -6.49 7.73
N GLN A 269 19.67 -6.46 8.78
CA GLN A 269 20.79 -7.40 8.96
C GLN A 269 20.29 -8.84 9.09
N ARG A 270 19.30 -9.08 9.96
CA ARG A 270 18.71 -10.42 10.16
C ARG A 270 18.01 -10.92 8.90
N ARG A 271 17.24 -10.07 8.22
CA ARG A 271 16.63 -10.35 6.90
C ARG A 271 17.66 -10.71 5.83
N SER A 272 18.89 -10.20 5.93
CA SER A 272 20.00 -10.52 5.01
C SER A 272 20.72 -11.83 5.37
N GLY A 273 20.32 -12.49 6.46
CA GLY A 273 20.88 -13.77 6.91
C GLY A 273 21.98 -13.65 7.96
N ASN A 274 22.13 -12.49 8.62
CA ASN A 274 23.12 -12.36 9.69
C ASN A 274 22.62 -13.04 10.98
N ASP A 275 23.47 -13.88 11.56
CA ASP A 275 23.21 -14.51 12.85
C ASP A 275 23.38 -13.51 14.01
N THR A 276 22.65 -13.73 15.09
CA THR A 276 22.93 -13.11 16.39
C THR A 276 23.30 -14.20 17.40
N GLU A 277 24.13 -13.84 18.38
CA GLU A 277 24.78 -14.77 19.32
C GLU A 277 23.83 -15.79 19.99
N LYS A 278 22.55 -15.42 20.17
CA LYS A 278 21.52 -16.25 20.83
C LYS A 278 20.41 -16.75 19.89
N ARG A 279 20.39 -16.30 18.62
CA ARG A 279 19.32 -16.63 17.66
C ARG A 279 19.90 -16.82 16.26
N PRO A 280 20.03 -18.08 15.78
CA PRO A 280 20.44 -18.33 14.40
C PRO A 280 19.41 -17.73 13.43
N SER A 281 19.89 -17.33 12.25
CA SER A 281 19.08 -16.73 11.18
C SER A 281 18.01 -17.69 10.63
N ARG A 282 18.22 -19.02 10.72
CA ARG A 282 17.29 -20.06 10.25
C ARG A 282 16.80 -20.96 11.40
N ARG A 283 16.12 -20.37 12.39
CA ARG A 283 15.69 -21.09 13.60
C ARG A 283 14.53 -22.06 13.38
N TYR A 284 13.62 -21.77 12.45
CA TYR A 284 12.44 -22.59 12.16
C TYR A 284 12.35 -22.88 10.66
N PRO A 285 13.27 -23.67 10.06
CA PRO A 285 13.18 -23.97 8.64
C PRO A 285 12.02 -24.94 8.38
N PRO A 286 11.12 -24.64 7.44
CA PRO A 286 10.17 -25.62 6.92
C PRO A 286 10.94 -26.72 6.20
N MET A 287 10.56 -27.98 6.41
CA MET A 287 11.20 -29.12 5.76
C MET A 287 10.35 -29.59 4.58
N PHE A 288 10.87 -29.46 3.37
CA PHE A 288 10.25 -29.98 2.15
C PHE A 288 11.10 -31.10 1.58
N GLU A 289 10.45 -32.18 1.14
CA GLU A 289 11.10 -33.25 0.41
C GLU A 289 11.44 -32.79 -1.02
N THR A 290 12.68 -33.00 -1.43
CA THR A 290 13.27 -32.46 -2.65
C THR A 290 13.56 -33.51 -3.70
N HIS A 291 13.28 -34.80 -3.44
CA HIS A 291 13.53 -35.90 -4.36
C HIS A 291 13.03 -35.61 -5.79
N PRO A 292 13.87 -35.76 -6.83
CA PRO A 292 13.57 -35.27 -8.19
C PRO A 292 12.42 -35.98 -8.91
N PHE A 293 12.11 -37.23 -8.55
CA PHE A 293 11.02 -38.02 -9.18
C PHE A 293 9.64 -37.80 -8.57
N LEU A 294 9.53 -36.97 -7.54
CA LEU A 294 8.23 -36.70 -6.94
C LEU A 294 7.45 -35.66 -7.75
N VAL A 295 6.14 -35.85 -7.78
CA VAL A 295 5.22 -34.94 -8.48
C VAL A 295 5.26 -33.58 -7.81
N ARG A 296 5.35 -32.54 -8.63
CA ARG A 296 5.30 -31.15 -8.16
C ARG A 296 3.88 -30.60 -8.29
N ASP A 297 3.57 -29.64 -7.44
CA ASP A 297 2.31 -28.92 -7.51
C ASP A 297 2.21 -28.02 -8.76
N GLU A 298 0.99 -27.57 -9.07
CA GLU A 298 0.69 -26.86 -10.32
C GLU A 298 1.29 -25.44 -10.42
N SER A 299 1.68 -24.84 -9.29
CA SER A 299 2.11 -23.43 -9.22
C SER A 299 3.54 -23.30 -8.73
N ASP A 300 3.80 -23.73 -7.50
CA ASP A 300 5.00 -23.34 -6.76
C ASP A 300 6.17 -24.32 -6.95
N ARG A 301 5.95 -25.36 -7.76
CA ARG A 301 6.84 -26.50 -8.03
C ARG A 301 7.31 -27.20 -6.75
N ARG A 302 6.49 -27.20 -5.70
CA ARG A 302 6.75 -27.88 -4.42
C ARG A 302 6.24 -29.32 -4.49
N LEU A 303 6.67 -30.17 -3.55
CA LEU A 303 6.13 -31.53 -3.48
C LEU A 303 4.60 -31.50 -3.33
N ALA A 304 3.90 -32.09 -4.29
CA ALA A 304 2.47 -32.31 -4.18
C ALA A 304 2.20 -33.41 -3.15
N ILE A 305 1.30 -33.16 -2.21
CA ILE A 305 0.89 -34.15 -1.20
C ILE A 305 -0.44 -34.81 -1.54
N HIS A 306 -1.19 -34.24 -2.49
CA HIS A 306 -2.48 -34.78 -2.92
C HIS A 306 -2.83 -34.37 -4.36
N HIS A 307 -3.63 -35.21 -5.01
CA HIS A 307 -4.23 -34.97 -6.33
C HIS A 307 -5.75 -34.90 -6.16
N PHE A 308 -6.34 -33.74 -6.38
CA PHE A 308 -7.75 -33.46 -6.06
C PHE A 308 -8.68 -33.79 -7.23
N ILE A 309 -8.87 -35.07 -7.51
CA ILE A 309 -9.75 -35.54 -8.58
C ILE A 309 -11.21 -35.26 -8.20
N THR A 310 -11.98 -34.67 -9.12
CA THR A 310 -13.42 -34.42 -8.97
C THR A 310 -14.22 -35.62 -9.50
N PRO A 311 -14.86 -36.42 -8.63
CA PRO A 311 -15.70 -37.52 -9.07
C PRO A 311 -16.89 -37.03 -9.90
N PRO A 312 -17.32 -37.76 -10.95
CA PRO A 312 -18.52 -37.42 -11.71
C PRO A 312 -19.80 -37.36 -10.86
N GLU A 313 -19.83 -38.13 -9.78
CA GLU A 313 -21.01 -38.30 -8.92
C GLU A 313 -21.06 -37.33 -7.73
N ASP A 314 -19.92 -36.71 -7.35
CA ASP A 314 -19.84 -35.81 -6.20
C ASP A 314 -18.78 -34.73 -6.40
N SER A 315 -19.20 -33.56 -6.89
CA SER A 315 -18.29 -32.42 -7.11
C SER A 315 -17.72 -31.81 -5.82
N SER A 316 -18.15 -32.24 -4.64
CA SER A 316 -17.65 -31.73 -3.35
C SER A 316 -16.34 -32.38 -2.88
N GLN A 317 -15.92 -33.47 -3.53
CA GLN A 317 -14.73 -34.24 -3.13
C GLN A 317 -13.44 -33.82 -3.84
N GLY A 318 -13.53 -33.14 -4.97
CA GLY A 318 -12.38 -32.67 -5.75
C GLY A 318 -12.26 -31.15 -5.83
N LEU A 319 -11.34 -30.69 -6.67
CA LEU A 319 -11.19 -29.28 -7.02
C LEU A 319 -11.26 -29.10 -8.54
N PRO A 320 -11.76 -27.95 -9.05
CA PRO A 320 -11.83 -27.71 -10.48
C PRO A 320 -10.47 -27.88 -11.18
N GLY A 321 -10.48 -28.64 -12.27
CA GLY A 321 -9.28 -28.94 -13.08
C GLY A 321 -8.36 -30.03 -12.51
N ASP A 322 -8.82 -30.79 -11.51
CA ASP A 322 -8.12 -31.91 -10.88
C ASP A 322 -6.64 -31.61 -10.52
N PRO A 323 -6.36 -30.59 -9.69
CA PRO A 323 -5.01 -30.10 -9.47
C PRO A 323 -4.19 -30.99 -8.54
N PHE A 324 -2.86 -30.99 -8.75
CA PHE A 324 -1.87 -31.45 -7.78
C PHE A 324 -1.46 -30.28 -6.89
N LEU A 325 -1.66 -30.39 -5.57
CA LEU A 325 -1.35 -29.31 -4.62
C LEU A 325 -0.35 -29.76 -3.54
N SER A 326 0.56 -28.86 -3.19
CA SER A 326 1.40 -28.98 -2.00
C SER A 326 0.65 -28.53 -0.75
N GLU A 327 1.18 -28.82 0.44
CA GLU A 327 0.59 -28.36 1.70
C GLU A 327 0.45 -26.82 1.74
N SER A 328 1.46 -26.09 1.26
CA SER A 328 1.43 -24.62 1.20
C SER A 328 0.27 -24.12 0.33
N LEU A 329 0.07 -24.69 -0.86
CA LEU A 329 -1.06 -24.34 -1.72
C LEU A 329 -2.40 -24.77 -1.14
N ILE A 330 -2.48 -25.93 -0.49
CA ILE A 330 -3.71 -26.39 0.19
C ILE A 330 -4.15 -25.39 1.26
N ARG A 331 -3.20 -24.92 2.10
CA ARG A 331 -3.47 -23.92 3.14
C ARG A 331 -3.94 -22.59 2.55
N LYS A 332 -3.31 -22.12 1.47
CA LYS A 332 -3.77 -20.93 0.73
C LYS A 332 -5.17 -21.15 0.18
N ARG A 333 -5.43 -22.26 -0.52
CA ARG A 333 -6.73 -22.55 -1.15
C ARG A 333 -7.87 -22.57 -0.13
N ILE A 334 -7.71 -23.30 0.99
CA ILE A 334 -8.78 -23.38 2.00
C ILE A 334 -9.03 -22.04 2.68
N VAL A 335 -7.97 -21.28 3.00
CA VAL A 335 -8.13 -19.94 3.60
C VAL A 335 -8.73 -18.97 2.59
N GLY A 336 -8.42 -19.10 1.30
CA GLY A 336 -9.06 -18.35 0.22
C GLY A 336 -10.57 -18.60 0.16
N HIS A 337 -11.01 -19.86 0.20
CA HIS A 337 -12.44 -20.20 0.25
C HIS A 337 -13.13 -19.64 1.50
N ILE A 338 -12.45 -19.69 2.67
CA ILE A 338 -13.00 -19.10 3.91
C ILE A 338 -13.13 -17.58 3.77
N ALA A 339 -12.08 -16.91 3.29
CA ALA A 339 -12.04 -15.46 3.11
C ALA A 339 -13.09 -14.96 2.11
N LYS A 340 -13.51 -15.80 1.15
CA LYS A 340 -14.56 -15.48 0.15
C LYS A 340 -15.96 -15.97 0.54
N ARG A 341 -16.15 -16.40 1.80
CA ARG A 341 -17.44 -16.93 2.30
C ARG A 341 -17.95 -18.17 1.55
N GLU A 342 -17.05 -18.92 0.89
CA GLU A 342 -17.35 -20.20 0.22
C GLU A 342 -17.23 -21.40 1.18
N ALA A 343 -16.47 -21.25 2.26
CA ALA A 343 -16.31 -22.24 3.32
C ALA A 343 -16.43 -21.59 4.69
N PHE A 344 -16.98 -22.31 5.65
CA PHE A 344 -17.09 -21.86 7.04
C PHE A 344 -16.27 -22.79 7.93
N GLN A 345 -15.65 -22.24 8.98
CA GLN A 345 -14.82 -23.04 9.89
C GLN A 345 -15.59 -24.17 10.55
N GLU A 346 -16.85 -23.91 10.92
CA GLU A 346 -17.76 -24.91 11.51
C GLU A 346 -18.12 -26.03 10.52
N ASN A 347 -17.96 -25.78 9.23
CA ASN A 347 -18.26 -26.73 8.17
C ASN A 347 -17.23 -26.69 7.03
N LEU A 348 -16.00 -27.12 7.33
CA LEU A 348 -14.95 -27.21 6.31
C LEU A 348 -15.34 -28.16 5.16
N PRO A 349 -14.90 -27.91 3.92
CA PRO A 349 -15.20 -28.76 2.79
C PRO A 349 -14.67 -30.19 2.95
N ASN A 350 -15.37 -31.16 2.36
CA ASN A 350 -14.99 -32.58 2.42
C ASN A 350 -13.60 -32.84 1.83
N TRP A 351 -13.27 -32.18 0.70
CA TRP A 351 -11.94 -32.28 0.08
C TRP A 351 -10.81 -31.95 1.06
N PHE A 352 -11.01 -31.00 1.97
CA PHE A 352 -10.00 -30.61 2.97
C PHE A 352 -10.00 -31.57 4.17
N LYS A 353 -11.19 -31.89 4.71
CA LYS A 353 -11.35 -32.82 5.85
C LYS A 353 -10.70 -34.18 5.59
N ASN A 354 -10.77 -34.67 4.35
CA ASN A 354 -10.21 -35.95 3.94
C ASN A 354 -8.68 -36.02 4.02
N LEU A 355 -7.97 -34.88 3.97
CA LEU A 355 -6.51 -34.83 4.02
C LEU A 355 -5.93 -35.15 5.40
N ARG A 356 -6.72 -34.95 6.47
CA ARG A 356 -6.30 -35.18 7.86
C ARG A 356 -4.97 -34.51 8.23
N LEU A 357 -4.76 -33.27 7.75
CA LEU A 357 -3.59 -32.49 8.10
C LEU A 357 -3.60 -32.15 9.60
N ASN A 358 -2.42 -32.20 10.23
CA ASN A 358 -2.26 -31.73 11.61
C ASN A 358 -2.57 -30.23 11.73
N TRP A 359 -2.26 -29.47 10.68
CA TRP A 359 -2.63 -28.06 10.59
C TRP A 359 -4.12 -27.92 10.26
N GLN A 360 -4.78 -26.99 10.95
CA GLN A 360 -6.17 -26.63 10.74
C GLN A 360 -6.27 -25.10 10.60
N PRO A 361 -7.23 -24.58 9.81
CA PRO A 361 -7.46 -23.13 9.70
C PRO A 361 -8.17 -22.54 10.94
N THR A 362 -7.91 -23.07 12.15
CA THR A 362 -8.52 -22.63 13.41
C THR A 362 -8.20 -21.16 13.70
N GLY A 363 -9.16 -20.37 14.21
CA GLY A 363 -8.97 -18.94 14.55
C GLY A 363 -9.23 -17.93 13.41
N VAL A 364 -9.53 -18.42 12.20
CA VAL A 364 -9.85 -17.66 10.98
C VAL A 364 -11.34 -17.29 10.86
N LEU A 365 -11.79 -16.25 11.58
CA LEU A 365 -12.80 -15.35 11.01
C LEU A 365 -12.08 -14.08 10.62
N ILE A 366 -11.36 -14.14 9.49
CA ILE A 366 -10.81 -12.95 8.88
C ILE A 366 -11.98 -12.32 8.14
N LYS A 367 -12.42 -11.17 8.64
CA LYS A 367 -13.38 -10.37 7.92
C LYS A 367 -12.83 -10.09 6.52
N SER A 368 -13.59 -10.40 5.48
CA SER A 368 -13.10 -10.18 4.12
C SER A 368 -12.97 -8.68 3.86
N TRP A 369 -12.12 -8.26 2.92
CA TRP A 369 -12.06 -6.84 2.53
C TRP A 369 -13.39 -6.36 1.92
N VAL A 370 -14.20 -7.28 1.38
CA VAL A 370 -15.54 -6.97 0.90
C VAL A 370 -16.51 -6.76 2.06
N GLU A 371 -16.40 -7.57 3.11
CA GLU A 371 -17.19 -7.39 4.34
C GLU A 371 -16.77 -6.11 5.10
N GLU A 372 -15.49 -5.75 5.12
CA GLU A 372 -15.04 -4.43 5.62
C GLU A 372 -15.61 -3.27 4.78
N PHE A 373 -15.66 -3.44 3.45
CA PHE A 373 -16.30 -2.48 2.55
C PHE A 373 -17.82 -2.39 2.80
N GLU A 374 -18.51 -3.51 3.03
CA GLU A 374 -19.93 -3.57 3.37
C GLU A 374 -20.19 -2.78 4.67
N ASP A 375 -19.39 -3.00 5.71
CA ASP A 375 -19.45 -2.25 6.98
C ASP A 375 -19.16 -0.76 6.80
N TYR A 376 -18.21 -0.41 5.96
CA TYR A 376 -17.96 0.98 5.59
C TYR A 376 -19.19 1.62 4.94
N LEU A 377 -19.90 0.90 4.06
CA LEU A 377 -21.14 1.40 3.44
C LEU A 377 -22.27 1.58 4.45
N GLU A 378 -22.42 0.67 5.43
CA GLU A 378 -23.41 0.83 6.51
C GLU A 378 -23.19 2.13 7.29
N ASN A 379 -21.93 2.51 7.51
CA ASN A 379 -21.56 3.76 8.14
C ASN A 379 -21.65 4.99 7.20
N ASN A 380 -21.88 4.80 5.90
CA ASN A 380 -21.91 5.87 4.88
C ASN A 380 -23.14 5.75 3.97
N ILE A 381 -24.32 6.06 4.53
CA ILE A 381 -25.64 5.86 3.90
C ILE A 381 -25.74 6.44 2.47
N HIS A 382 -25.21 7.64 2.22
CA HIS A 382 -25.24 8.24 0.88
C HIS A 382 -24.42 7.43 -0.15
N LEU A 383 -23.25 6.92 0.24
CA LEU A 383 -22.43 6.06 -0.62
C LEU A 383 -23.09 4.70 -0.80
N LYS A 384 -23.71 4.14 0.25
CA LYS A 384 -24.49 2.90 0.18
C LYS A 384 -25.60 2.98 -0.87
N GLN A 385 -26.39 4.05 -0.83
CA GLN A 385 -27.46 4.29 -1.81
C GLN A 385 -26.92 4.44 -3.23
N LYS A 386 -25.80 5.15 -3.40
CA LYS A 386 -25.16 5.33 -4.70
C LYS A 386 -24.64 3.99 -5.25
N TYR A 387 -23.97 3.21 -4.41
CA TYR A 387 -23.32 1.96 -4.80
C TYR A 387 -24.34 0.88 -5.15
N TYR A 388 -25.27 0.56 -4.23
CA TYR A 388 -26.25 -0.50 -4.44
C TYR A 388 -27.39 -0.07 -5.39
N GLY A 389 -27.71 1.23 -5.47
CA GLY A 389 -28.84 1.72 -6.24
C GLY A 389 -30.14 1.05 -5.80
N LYS A 390 -30.73 0.25 -6.68
CA LYS A 390 -31.96 -0.52 -6.41
C LYS A 390 -31.71 -1.98 -6.00
N ASN A 391 -30.45 -2.42 -6.02
CA ASN A 391 -30.08 -3.81 -5.75
C ASN A 391 -30.15 -4.11 -4.25
N ASN A 392 -30.52 -5.35 -3.91
CA ASN A 392 -30.54 -5.83 -2.53
C ASN A 392 -29.13 -6.25 -2.09
N PRO A 393 -28.52 -5.61 -1.06
CA PRO A 393 -27.19 -5.95 -0.56
C PRO A 393 -27.01 -7.44 -0.25
N ASN A 394 -28.02 -8.09 0.31
CA ASN A 394 -27.94 -9.49 0.76
C ASN A 394 -27.82 -10.51 -0.39
N LEU A 395 -28.03 -10.09 -1.64
CA LEU A 395 -27.94 -10.96 -2.83
C LEU A 395 -26.60 -10.83 -3.56
N ILE A 396 -25.76 -9.89 -3.14
CA ILE A 396 -24.52 -9.56 -3.84
C ILE A 396 -23.39 -10.35 -3.17
N LYS A 397 -22.58 -11.00 -4.01
CA LYS A 397 -21.49 -11.88 -3.59
C LYS A 397 -20.13 -11.31 -3.99
N GLU A 398 -19.07 -11.93 -3.51
CA GLU A 398 -17.70 -11.61 -3.94
C GLU A 398 -17.43 -12.18 -5.34
N ALA A 399 -16.53 -11.51 -6.08
CA ALA A 399 -15.97 -12.08 -7.29
C ALA A 399 -15.03 -13.23 -6.92
N LEU A 400 -15.09 -14.36 -7.64
CA LEU A 400 -14.25 -15.54 -7.39
C LEU A 400 -13.09 -15.62 -8.37
N SER A 401 -13.24 -15.06 -9.57
CA SER A 401 -12.24 -15.13 -10.64
C SER A 401 -12.06 -13.81 -11.38
N LEU A 402 -10.92 -13.67 -12.08
CA LEU A 402 -10.68 -12.52 -12.96
C LEU A 402 -11.66 -12.46 -14.14
N ARG A 403 -12.22 -13.60 -14.55
CA ARG A 403 -13.20 -13.66 -15.63
C ARG A 403 -14.52 -13.00 -15.25
N GLU A 404 -14.92 -13.16 -14.00
CA GLU A 404 -16.10 -12.46 -13.47
C GLU A 404 -15.89 -10.95 -13.42
N LEU A 405 -14.69 -10.49 -13.10
CA LEU A 405 -14.35 -9.06 -13.15
C LEU A 405 -14.29 -8.55 -14.61
N GLY A 406 -13.72 -9.34 -15.52
CA GLY A 406 -13.65 -9.02 -16.94
C GLY A 406 -15.03 -9.03 -17.64
N ASN A 407 -16.01 -9.76 -17.09
CA ASN A 407 -17.39 -9.77 -17.55
C ASN A 407 -18.04 -8.37 -17.56
N VAL A 408 -17.55 -7.47 -16.71
CA VAL A 408 -18.02 -6.08 -16.63
C VAL A 408 -17.60 -5.26 -17.85
N ASN A 409 -16.40 -5.52 -18.39
CA ASN A 409 -15.85 -4.72 -19.48
C ASN A 409 -15.10 -5.56 -20.53
N LYS A 410 -15.85 -6.31 -21.34
CA LYS A 410 -15.36 -6.98 -22.57
C LYS A 410 -14.14 -7.90 -22.36
N GLY A 411 -14.02 -8.54 -21.20
CA GLY A 411 -12.91 -9.42 -20.86
C GLY A 411 -11.63 -8.70 -20.41
N PHE A 412 -11.72 -7.42 -20.05
CA PHE A 412 -10.60 -6.62 -19.56
C PHE A 412 -10.77 -6.22 -18.10
N VAL A 413 -9.67 -6.31 -17.37
CA VAL A 413 -9.53 -5.88 -15.97
C VAL A 413 -8.40 -4.87 -15.86
N ALA A 414 -8.35 -4.18 -14.73
CA ALA A 414 -7.27 -3.27 -14.40
C ALA A 414 -6.70 -3.58 -13.01
N TYR A 415 -5.37 -3.65 -12.93
CA TYR A 415 -4.63 -3.71 -11.68
C TYR A 415 -4.27 -2.29 -11.28
N ILE A 416 -4.67 -1.89 -10.07
CA ILE A 416 -4.31 -0.62 -9.45
C ILE A 416 -3.38 -0.92 -8.31
N TYR A 417 -2.15 -0.40 -8.39
CA TYR A 417 -1.15 -0.57 -7.36
C TYR A 417 -0.66 0.78 -6.85
N ALA A 418 -0.99 1.13 -5.60
CA ALA A 418 -0.75 2.44 -5.02
C ALA A 418 0.11 2.34 -3.76
N ASP A 419 1.03 3.28 -3.57
CA ASP A 419 1.95 3.29 -2.43
C ASP A 419 2.24 4.72 -1.96
N GLY A 420 2.35 4.89 -0.64
CA GLY A 420 2.62 6.13 0.05
C GLY A 420 3.93 6.83 -0.32
N ASN A 421 3.84 8.11 -0.64
CA ASN A 421 4.97 8.99 -0.86
C ASN A 421 5.49 9.58 0.45
N ASN A 422 6.83 9.60 0.59
CA ASN A 422 7.54 10.27 1.69
C ASN A 422 7.28 9.70 3.11
N MET A 423 6.74 8.48 3.23
CA MET A 423 6.46 7.84 4.54
C MET A 423 7.71 7.72 5.41
N GLY A 424 8.81 7.16 4.88
CA GLY A 424 10.06 6.99 5.62
C GLY A 424 10.70 8.30 6.06
N GLY A 425 10.62 9.35 5.23
CA GLY A 425 11.11 10.69 5.59
C GLY A 425 10.29 11.31 6.72
N TYR A 426 8.99 11.09 6.73
CA TYR A 426 8.11 11.55 7.81
C TYR A 426 8.31 10.77 9.11
N ILE A 427 8.48 9.44 9.05
CA ILE A 427 8.77 8.60 10.22
C ILE A 427 10.03 9.08 10.97
N GLN A 428 11.02 9.62 10.25
CA GLN A 428 12.24 10.18 10.86
C GLN A 428 12.01 11.41 11.74
N THR A 429 10.87 12.10 11.62
CA THR A 429 10.55 13.28 12.42
C THR A 429 9.75 12.94 13.69
N ILE A 430 9.19 11.73 13.77
CA ILE A 430 8.38 11.27 14.90
C ILE A 430 9.27 10.98 16.10
N GLN A 431 8.98 11.61 17.25
CA GLN A 431 9.86 11.59 18.42
C GLN A 431 9.42 10.65 19.52
N THR A 432 8.11 10.36 19.60
CA THR A 432 7.53 9.64 20.74
C THR A 432 6.75 8.40 20.30
N PRO A 433 6.68 7.33 21.12
CA PRO A 433 5.91 6.14 20.80
C PRO A 433 4.41 6.43 20.57
N GLN A 434 3.84 7.41 21.28
CA GLN A 434 2.45 7.85 21.10
C GLN A 434 2.21 8.43 19.70
N GLU A 435 3.13 9.29 19.22
CA GLU A 435 3.05 9.85 17.88
C GLU A 435 3.20 8.77 16.80
N TYR A 436 4.03 7.74 17.03
CA TYR A 436 4.15 6.58 16.15
C TYR A 436 2.82 5.82 16.05
N GLN A 437 2.17 5.54 17.18
CA GLN A 437 0.88 4.86 17.24
C GLN A 437 -0.20 5.65 16.50
N LYS A 438 -0.32 6.96 16.79
CA LYS A 438 -1.28 7.85 16.12
C LYS A 438 -1.02 7.93 14.62
N PHE A 439 0.25 8.08 14.22
CA PHE A 439 0.63 8.13 12.80
C PHE A 439 0.26 6.84 12.06
N SER A 440 0.60 5.67 12.62
CA SER A 440 0.26 4.38 12.00
C SER A 440 -1.25 4.20 11.82
N GLN A 441 -2.05 4.61 12.80
CA GLN A 441 -3.51 4.52 12.74
C GLN A 441 -4.10 5.51 11.74
N ASP A 442 -3.59 6.74 11.69
CA ASP A 442 -4.03 7.75 10.72
C ASP A 442 -3.80 7.30 9.28
N ILE A 443 -2.62 6.71 9.01
CA ILE A 443 -2.24 6.23 7.68
C ILE A 443 -3.09 5.03 7.27
N PHE A 444 -3.22 4.02 8.14
CA PHE A 444 -4.05 2.84 7.86
C PHE A 444 -5.50 3.24 7.54
N GLU A 445 -6.12 4.09 8.37
CA GLU A 445 -7.49 4.56 8.13
C GLU A 445 -7.62 5.40 6.86
N ALA A 446 -6.64 6.25 6.55
CA ALA A 446 -6.67 7.06 5.34
C ALA A 446 -6.59 6.19 4.08
N THR A 447 -5.68 5.22 4.07
CA THR A 447 -5.53 4.24 2.99
C THR A 447 -6.81 3.45 2.81
N GLU A 448 -7.31 2.80 3.87
CA GLU A 448 -8.50 1.97 3.83
C GLU A 448 -9.75 2.74 3.35
N LYS A 449 -10.07 3.86 4.01
CA LYS A 449 -11.27 4.65 3.68
C LYS A 449 -11.18 5.27 2.29
N SER A 450 -9.98 5.59 1.80
CA SER A 450 -9.79 6.10 0.43
C SER A 450 -10.14 5.04 -0.62
N VAL A 451 -9.75 3.78 -0.41
CA VAL A 451 -10.09 2.65 -1.29
C VAL A 451 -11.58 2.40 -1.28
N TYR A 452 -12.20 2.24 -0.11
CA TYR A 452 -13.64 1.96 -0.03
C TYR A 452 -14.48 3.07 -0.64
N LYS A 453 -14.10 4.33 -0.40
CA LYS A 453 -14.78 5.47 -1.00
C LYS A 453 -14.64 5.47 -2.52
N ALA A 454 -13.46 5.20 -3.07
CA ALA A 454 -13.24 5.15 -4.50
C ALA A 454 -14.06 4.05 -5.17
N LEU A 455 -14.09 2.85 -4.58
CA LEU A 455 -14.90 1.73 -5.06
C LEU A 455 -16.40 2.06 -5.01
N ALA A 456 -16.88 2.56 -3.87
CA ALA A 456 -18.29 2.93 -3.68
C ALA A 456 -18.75 4.06 -4.63
N GLN A 457 -17.84 4.96 -4.97
CA GLN A 457 -18.15 6.13 -5.79
C GLN A 457 -18.25 5.79 -7.28
N HIS A 458 -17.48 4.83 -7.77
CA HIS A 458 -17.29 4.59 -9.22
C HIS A 458 -17.80 3.24 -9.70
N LEU A 459 -18.02 2.29 -8.81
CA LEU A 459 -18.54 0.96 -9.14
C LEU A 459 -19.97 0.79 -8.65
N MET A 460 -20.66 -0.18 -9.23
CA MET A 460 -21.97 -0.67 -8.81
C MET A 460 -21.96 -2.19 -8.91
N PRO A 461 -22.81 -2.92 -8.15
CA PRO A 461 -22.95 -4.36 -8.31
C PRO A 461 -23.25 -4.74 -9.76
N HIS A 462 -22.66 -5.84 -10.23
CA HIS A 462 -22.80 -6.33 -11.59
C HIS A 462 -23.44 -7.71 -11.63
N GLN A 463 -24.36 -7.94 -12.57
CA GLN A 463 -24.97 -9.25 -12.78
C GLN A 463 -24.19 -10.04 -13.83
N LEU A 464 -23.65 -11.19 -13.43
CA LEU A 464 -22.87 -12.07 -14.30
C LEU A 464 -23.73 -12.63 -15.42
N ASN A 465 -23.21 -12.61 -16.64
CA ASN A 465 -23.88 -13.17 -17.82
C ASN A 465 -22.88 -13.73 -18.83
N ASN A 466 -23.33 -14.62 -19.71
CA ASN A 466 -22.54 -15.15 -20.83
C ASN A 466 -21.21 -15.83 -20.43
N LEU A 467 -21.09 -16.33 -19.20
CA LEU A 467 -19.95 -17.14 -18.77
C LEU A 467 -20.12 -18.56 -19.31
N THR A 468 -19.13 -19.05 -20.04
CA THR A 468 -19.18 -20.35 -20.74
C THR A 468 -18.22 -21.38 -20.16
N ASP A 469 -17.27 -20.97 -19.32
CA ASP A 469 -16.29 -21.89 -18.77
C ASP A 469 -16.84 -22.71 -17.61
N PRO A 470 -16.34 -23.96 -17.43
CA PRO A 470 -16.85 -24.88 -16.41
C PRO A 470 -16.80 -24.32 -14.98
N ASP A 471 -15.82 -23.46 -14.69
CA ASP A 471 -15.57 -22.92 -13.36
C ASP A 471 -16.63 -21.87 -12.96
N ASN A 472 -17.09 -21.05 -13.92
CA ASN A 472 -17.98 -19.91 -13.62
C ASN A 472 -19.39 -20.04 -14.24
N ILE A 473 -19.66 -21.00 -15.13
CA ILE A 473 -20.95 -21.12 -15.84
C ILE A 473 -22.17 -21.21 -14.91
N LYS A 474 -22.01 -21.84 -13.73
CA LYS A 474 -23.07 -21.99 -12.72
C LYS A 474 -23.43 -20.67 -12.01
N ARG A 475 -22.63 -19.62 -12.19
CA ARG A 475 -22.82 -18.32 -11.55
C ARG A 475 -23.48 -17.28 -12.46
N ASN A 476 -23.84 -17.64 -13.69
CA ASN A 476 -24.65 -16.77 -14.54
C ASN A 476 -25.96 -16.39 -13.82
N GLY A 477 -26.27 -15.08 -13.81
CA GLY A 477 -27.41 -14.50 -13.09
C GLY A 477 -27.11 -14.05 -11.67
N GLU A 478 -25.98 -14.44 -11.08
CA GLU A 478 -25.56 -13.93 -9.76
C GLU A 478 -25.08 -12.48 -9.81
N TRP A 479 -25.30 -11.76 -8.72
CA TRP A 479 -24.78 -10.40 -8.54
C TRP A 479 -23.48 -10.43 -7.77
N ILE A 480 -22.50 -9.65 -8.23
CA ILE A 480 -21.20 -9.53 -7.58
C ILE A 480 -20.82 -8.09 -7.30
N HIS A 481 -19.96 -7.91 -6.29
CA HIS A 481 -19.12 -6.72 -6.17
C HIS A 481 -18.03 -6.80 -7.26
N PRO A 482 -17.97 -5.88 -8.24
CA PRO A 482 -17.04 -5.99 -9.35
C PRO A 482 -15.66 -5.43 -8.98
N PHE A 483 -15.04 -5.95 -7.94
CA PHE A 483 -13.66 -5.65 -7.58
C PHE A 483 -13.08 -6.79 -6.74
N GLU A 484 -11.76 -6.86 -6.69
CA GLU A 484 -11.03 -7.73 -5.79
C GLU A 484 -9.94 -6.92 -5.10
N ILE A 485 -10.00 -6.81 -3.78
CA ILE A 485 -8.95 -6.19 -2.98
C ILE A 485 -7.95 -7.29 -2.61
N VAL A 486 -6.76 -7.24 -3.22
CA VAL A 486 -5.71 -8.22 -2.95
C VAL A 486 -5.02 -7.90 -1.63
N THR A 487 -4.69 -6.63 -1.37
CA THR A 487 -4.11 -6.19 -0.09
C THR A 487 -4.33 -4.70 0.15
N ILE A 488 -4.57 -4.34 1.41
CA ILE A 488 -4.48 -2.97 1.95
C ILE A 488 -3.50 -3.04 3.12
N GLY A 489 -2.22 -2.80 2.83
CA GLY A 489 -1.18 -2.57 3.83
C GLY A 489 -1.16 -1.09 4.23
N GLY A 490 -0.56 -0.76 5.38
CA GLY A 490 -0.60 0.58 5.99
C GLY A 490 -0.60 1.73 4.97
N ASP A 491 0.37 1.73 4.05
CA ASP A 491 0.51 2.69 2.96
C ASP A 491 0.50 2.07 1.54
N ASP A 492 0.27 0.76 1.41
CA ASP A 492 0.37 0.00 0.15
C ASP A 492 -0.96 -0.68 -0.23
N VAL A 493 -1.42 -0.52 -1.46
CA VAL A 493 -2.74 -0.95 -1.92
C VAL A 493 -2.64 -1.65 -3.25
N LEU A 494 -3.20 -2.85 -3.35
CA LEU A 494 -3.37 -3.56 -4.62
C LEU A 494 -4.82 -4.02 -4.79
N VAL A 495 -5.48 -3.48 -5.81
CA VAL A 495 -6.90 -3.76 -6.11
C VAL A 495 -7.04 -4.06 -7.60
N ILE A 496 -7.90 -5.01 -7.94
CA ILE A 496 -8.28 -5.36 -9.29
C ILE A 496 -9.71 -4.89 -9.53
N VAL A 497 -9.93 -4.12 -10.59
CA VAL A 497 -11.21 -3.50 -10.93
C VAL A 497 -11.50 -3.63 -12.43
N PRO A 498 -12.74 -3.39 -12.89
CA PRO A 498 -13.07 -3.25 -14.30
C PRO A 498 -12.26 -2.14 -15.00
N ALA A 499 -11.86 -2.39 -16.24
CA ALA A 499 -10.98 -1.49 -17.00
C ALA A 499 -11.56 -0.07 -17.24
N ASN A 500 -12.89 0.04 -17.36
CA ASN A 500 -13.61 1.28 -17.66
C ASN A 500 -13.57 2.34 -16.54
N LYS A 501 -13.30 1.95 -15.29
CA LYS A 501 -13.30 2.86 -14.12
C LYS A 501 -11.94 2.97 -13.43
N ALA A 502 -10.92 2.33 -13.99
CA ALA A 502 -9.63 2.15 -13.32
C ALA A 502 -8.94 3.48 -12.98
N LEU A 503 -8.94 4.44 -13.92
CA LEU A 503 -8.29 5.74 -13.71
C LEU A 503 -9.10 6.64 -12.77
N GLU A 504 -10.43 6.63 -12.83
CA GLU A 504 -11.27 7.36 -11.87
C GLU A 504 -11.06 6.87 -10.43
N ILE A 505 -10.98 5.55 -10.26
CA ILE A 505 -10.73 4.91 -8.97
C ILE A 505 -9.33 5.28 -8.47
N ALA A 506 -8.29 5.09 -9.28
CA ALA A 506 -6.91 5.43 -8.91
C ALA A 506 -6.76 6.92 -8.52
N LYS A 507 -7.39 7.83 -9.28
CA LYS A 507 -7.41 9.26 -8.96
C LYS A 507 -8.08 9.52 -7.61
N THR A 508 -9.21 8.89 -7.36
CA THR A 508 -10.01 9.11 -6.14
C THR A 508 -9.31 8.56 -4.90
N ILE A 509 -8.61 7.43 -5.00
CA ILE A 509 -7.77 6.90 -3.92
C ILE A 509 -6.74 7.96 -3.48
N GLY A 510 -5.98 8.51 -4.43
CA GLY A 510 -4.96 9.53 -4.12
C GLY A 510 -5.55 10.80 -3.51
N GLU A 511 -6.64 11.32 -4.07
CA GLU A 511 -7.29 12.55 -3.59
C GLU A 511 -7.91 12.40 -2.20
N GLU A 512 -8.60 11.29 -1.95
CA GLU A 512 -9.25 11.06 -0.66
C GLU A 512 -8.23 10.70 0.43
N PHE A 513 -7.12 10.03 0.09
CA PHE A 513 -6.02 9.83 1.03
C PHE A 513 -5.48 11.16 1.58
N GLU A 514 -5.14 12.11 0.69
CA GLU A 514 -4.65 13.43 1.06
C GLU A 514 -5.69 14.21 1.90
N LYS A 515 -6.96 14.15 1.48
CA LYS A 515 -8.07 14.83 2.15
C LYS A 515 -8.34 14.28 3.55
N ILE A 516 -8.33 12.96 3.74
CA ILE A 516 -8.58 12.33 5.04
C ILE A 516 -7.49 12.72 6.04
N LEU A 517 -6.21 12.70 5.63
CA LEU A 517 -5.10 13.11 6.49
C LEU A 517 -5.19 14.59 6.88
N LEU A 518 -5.46 15.47 5.91
CA LEU A 518 -5.65 16.90 6.18
C LEU A 518 -6.81 17.17 7.13
N ASN A 519 -7.90 16.40 7.06
CA ASN A 519 -9.04 16.55 7.97
C ASN A 519 -8.77 16.00 9.38
N LYS A 520 -7.93 14.95 9.51
CA LYS A 520 -7.60 14.35 10.80
C LYS A 520 -6.73 15.26 11.66
N ASP A 521 -5.69 15.84 11.08
CA ASP A 521 -4.75 16.69 11.81
C ASP A 521 -4.08 17.69 10.85
N PRO A 522 -4.72 18.85 10.57
CA PRO A 522 -4.21 19.85 9.65
C PRO A 522 -2.83 20.36 10.05
N ASP A 523 -2.59 20.59 11.34
CA ASP A 523 -1.31 21.13 11.84
C ASP A 523 -0.16 20.15 11.59
N LYS A 524 -0.45 18.85 11.69
CA LYS A 524 0.52 17.78 11.46
C LYS A 524 0.79 17.55 9.97
N TYR A 525 -0.26 17.41 9.15
CA TYR A 525 -0.13 16.92 7.78
C TYR A 525 -0.11 18.01 6.69
N LYS A 526 -0.52 19.24 6.98
CA LYS A 526 -0.47 20.33 5.99
C LYS A 526 0.96 20.82 5.77
N VAL A 527 1.31 21.11 4.52
CA VAL A 527 2.59 21.76 4.17
C VAL A 527 2.59 23.22 4.63
N ASP A 528 3.69 23.70 5.20
CA ASP A 528 3.82 25.10 5.62
C ASP A 528 3.74 26.05 4.41
N LYS A 529 3.05 27.20 4.61
CA LYS A 529 2.79 28.24 3.58
C LYS A 529 4.03 28.82 2.88
N LYS A 530 5.24 28.45 3.31
CA LYS A 530 6.51 28.93 2.74
C LYS A 530 6.87 28.24 1.41
N TYR A 531 6.13 27.21 0.99
CA TYR A 531 6.39 26.40 -0.21
C TYR A 531 5.24 26.48 -1.23
N ASP A 532 4.83 27.69 -1.63
CA ASP A 532 3.86 27.85 -2.71
C ASP A 532 4.44 27.27 -4.01
N TYR A 533 3.80 26.21 -4.52
CA TYR A 533 4.04 25.69 -5.86
C TYR A 533 3.21 26.50 -6.86
N GLU A 534 3.71 26.65 -8.07
CA GLU A 534 3.01 27.34 -9.15
C GLU A 534 2.27 26.32 -10.04
N PRO A 535 0.94 26.19 -9.93
CA PRO A 535 0.17 25.18 -10.64
C PRO A 535 0.34 25.24 -12.16
N LYS A 536 0.51 26.45 -12.72
CA LYS A 536 0.72 26.66 -14.16
C LYS A 536 2.04 26.10 -14.69
N ILE A 537 3.02 25.91 -13.80
CA ILE A 537 4.32 25.32 -14.15
C ILE A 537 4.33 23.82 -13.86
N ILE A 538 3.70 23.40 -12.75
CA ILE A 538 3.69 21.99 -12.32
C ILE A 538 2.79 21.12 -13.21
N HIS A 539 1.61 21.62 -13.57
CA HIS A 539 0.64 20.85 -14.35
C HIS A 539 0.71 21.22 -15.83
N ARG A 540 0.65 20.21 -16.70
CA ARG A 540 0.49 20.40 -18.15
C ARG A 540 -0.94 20.79 -18.50
N TYR A 541 -1.91 20.22 -17.79
CA TYR A 541 -3.32 20.56 -17.94
C TYR A 541 -3.61 21.94 -17.36
N GLN A 542 -4.20 22.83 -18.18
CA GLN A 542 -4.56 24.21 -17.83
C GLN A 542 -6.09 24.42 -17.91
N GLY A 543 -6.85 23.51 -17.30
CA GLY A 543 -8.32 23.58 -17.26
C GLY A 543 -8.86 24.70 -16.37
N GLN A 544 -10.19 24.87 -16.36
CA GLN A 544 -10.87 26.00 -15.67
C GLN A 544 -10.63 26.02 -14.15
N ASN A 545 -10.42 24.86 -13.53
CA ASN A 545 -10.25 24.70 -12.08
C ASN A 545 -8.81 24.34 -11.71
N LEU A 546 -7.84 25.19 -12.06
CA LEU A 546 -6.46 25.01 -11.61
C LEU A 546 -6.42 24.90 -10.07
N PRO A 547 -5.65 23.96 -9.49
CA PRO A 547 -5.55 23.82 -8.05
C PRO A 547 -5.09 25.14 -7.41
N SER A 548 -5.94 25.76 -6.59
CA SER A 548 -5.65 27.03 -5.94
C SER A 548 -5.28 26.83 -4.47
N GLY A 549 -4.07 27.26 -4.08
CA GLY A 549 -3.66 27.41 -2.68
C GLY A 549 -2.72 26.34 -2.10
N SER A 550 -2.07 26.71 -1.00
CA SER A 550 -1.06 25.93 -0.25
C SER A 550 -1.60 24.78 0.60
N ASN A 551 -2.81 24.27 0.30
CA ASN A 551 -3.40 23.13 1.03
C ASN A 551 -2.83 21.78 0.55
N GLN A 552 -1.52 21.70 0.32
CA GLN A 552 -0.89 20.43 0.02
C GLN A 552 -0.75 19.60 1.30
N CYS A 553 -0.97 18.30 1.19
CA CYS A 553 -0.61 17.34 2.23
C CYS A 553 0.89 17.01 2.12
N LYS A 554 1.57 16.86 3.27
CA LYS A 554 2.98 16.42 3.34
C LYS A 554 3.18 14.98 2.83
N LEU A 555 2.10 14.22 2.77
CA LEU A 555 2.02 12.80 2.39
C LEU A 555 0.97 12.63 1.29
N SER A 556 1.26 11.79 0.31
CA SER A 556 0.39 11.48 -0.82
C SER A 556 0.58 10.03 -1.24
N MET A 557 -0.10 9.58 -2.31
CA MET A 557 0.11 8.26 -2.89
C MET A 557 0.47 8.36 -4.38
N SER A 558 1.44 7.56 -4.81
CA SER A 558 1.69 7.32 -6.23
C SER A 558 1.04 6.00 -6.64
N THR A 559 0.53 5.92 -7.86
CA THR A 559 -0.24 4.77 -8.34
C THR A 559 0.22 4.31 -9.73
N GLY A 560 0.39 3.01 -9.91
CA GLY A 560 0.48 2.35 -11.21
C GLY A 560 -0.87 1.73 -11.59
N VAL A 561 -1.28 1.88 -12.84
CA VAL A 561 -2.53 1.29 -13.37
C VAL A 561 -2.26 0.48 -14.64
N LEU A 562 -2.47 -0.83 -14.60
CA LEU A 562 -2.32 -1.70 -15.76
C LEU A 562 -3.70 -2.19 -16.22
N ILE A 563 -4.11 -1.85 -17.43
CA ILE A 563 -5.30 -2.41 -18.09
C ILE A 563 -4.86 -3.59 -18.95
N THR A 564 -5.46 -4.77 -18.77
CA THR A 564 -5.10 -5.98 -19.49
C THR A 564 -6.27 -6.97 -19.60
N ALA A 565 -6.15 -7.95 -20.49
CA ALA A 565 -7.13 -9.03 -20.61
C ALA A 565 -7.15 -9.92 -19.35
N GLU A 566 -8.33 -10.42 -18.98
CA GLU A 566 -8.60 -11.24 -17.79
C GLU A 566 -7.77 -12.54 -17.70
N ASN A 567 -7.27 -13.03 -18.83
CA ASN A 567 -6.46 -14.25 -18.93
C ASN A 567 -4.94 -13.99 -18.82
N THR A 568 -4.54 -12.73 -18.60
CA THR A 568 -3.13 -12.38 -18.39
C THR A 568 -2.64 -12.99 -17.08
N PRO A 569 -1.50 -13.70 -17.05
CA PRO A 569 -0.95 -14.25 -15.82
C PRO A 569 -0.74 -13.16 -14.75
N ILE A 570 -1.20 -13.42 -13.53
CA ILE A 570 -1.23 -12.42 -12.45
C ILE A 570 0.18 -11.96 -12.07
N TYR A 571 1.15 -12.88 -11.99
CA TYR A 571 2.55 -12.52 -11.68
C TYR A 571 3.13 -11.53 -12.71
N TYR A 572 2.73 -11.67 -13.99
CA TYR A 572 3.19 -10.80 -15.06
C TYR A 572 2.52 -9.43 -14.99
N ALA A 573 1.21 -9.41 -14.71
CA ALA A 573 0.48 -8.18 -14.46
C ALA A 573 1.03 -7.42 -13.24
N GLU A 574 1.40 -8.13 -12.16
CA GLU A 574 2.01 -7.53 -10.96
C GLU A 574 3.36 -6.88 -11.27
N ASP A 575 4.23 -7.55 -12.03
CA ASP A 575 5.53 -6.97 -12.40
C ASP A 575 5.35 -5.68 -13.20
N LEU A 576 4.46 -5.68 -14.20
CA LEU A 576 4.17 -4.51 -15.02
C LEU A 576 3.58 -3.35 -14.21
N VAL A 577 2.58 -3.61 -13.33
CA VAL A 577 1.99 -2.56 -12.51
C VAL A 577 2.98 -2.04 -11.46
N SER A 578 3.88 -2.88 -10.94
CA SER A 578 5.00 -2.48 -10.08
C SER A 578 6.00 -1.58 -10.81
N GLN A 579 6.27 -1.81 -12.10
CA GLN A 579 7.09 -0.90 -12.92
C GLN A 579 6.41 0.46 -13.10
N LEU A 580 5.09 0.49 -13.33
CA LEU A 580 4.31 1.74 -13.43
C LEU A 580 4.30 2.52 -12.12
N LEU A 581 4.10 1.86 -10.98
CA LEU A 581 4.18 2.50 -9.67
C LEU A 581 5.55 3.16 -9.46
N LYS A 582 6.65 2.48 -9.80
CA LYS A 582 8.00 3.05 -9.70
C LYS A 582 8.13 4.32 -10.55
N SER A 583 7.65 4.28 -11.79
CA SER A 583 7.64 5.43 -12.70
C SER A 583 6.79 6.60 -12.15
N ALA A 584 5.62 6.32 -11.56
CA ALA A 584 4.82 7.32 -10.87
C ALA A 584 5.56 7.96 -9.69
N LYS A 585 6.21 7.16 -8.83
CA LYS A 585 7.01 7.66 -7.69
C LYS A 585 8.21 8.49 -8.15
N GLU A 586 8.86 8.12 -9.25
CA GLU A 586 9.94 8.92 -9.83
C GLU A 586 9.44 10.31 -10.22
N LYS A 587 8.28 10.40 -10.87
CA LYS A 587 7.63 11.69 -11.18
C LYS A 587 7.31 12.49 -9.90
N ALA A 588 6.71 11.86 -8.89
CA ALA A 588 6.38 12.54 -7.63
C ALA A 588 7.64 13.11 -6.93
N LYS A 589 8.73 12.33 -6.91
CA LYS A 589 10.01 12.76 -6.36
C LYS A 589 10.57 13.98 -7.08
N ILE A 590 10.58 13.97 -8.42
CA ILE A 590 11.05 15.09 -9.26
C ILE A 590 10.27 16.37 -8.95
N LEU A 591 8.94 16.25 -8.85
CA LEU A 591 8.03 17.36 -8.56
C LEU A 591 8.19 17.89 -7.11
N LYS A 592 8.47 17.00 -6.15
CA LYS A 592 8.70 17.38 -4.74
C LYS A 592 10.00 18.13 -4.52
N THR A 593 11.10 17.68 -5.13
CA THR A 593 12.43 18.26 -4.86
C THR A 593 12.65 19.60 -5.58
N ALA A 594 11.68 20.06 -6.39
CA ALA A 594 11.90 21.10 -7.40
C ALA A 594 13.23 20.83 -8.12
N ASP A 595 13.40 19.57 -8.58
CA ASP A 595 14.67 19.11 -9.16
C ASP A 595 15.14 20.12 -10.19
N LYS A 596 16.46 20.30 -10.32
CA LYS A 596 17.08 21.34 -11.15
C LYS A 596 16.58 21.31 -12.60
N LYS A 597 16.02 20.19 -13.06
CA LYS A 597 15.36 20.00 -14.36
C LYS A 597 14.06 20.79 -14.54
N LEU A 598 13.31 21.06 -13.48
CA LEU A 598 12.14 21.93 -13.48
C LEU A 598 12.53 23.40 -13.28
N ASP A 599 11.61 24.30 -13.62
CA ASP A 599 11.80 25.71 -13.30
C ASP A 599 11.92 25.90 -11.78
N LYS A 600 12.95 26.62 -11.33
CA LYS A 600 13.13 26.93 -9.90
C LYS A 600 11.93 27.70 -9.31
N ASN A 601 11.16 28.37 -10.18
CA ASN A 601 9.96 29.09 -9.80
C ASN A 601 8.72 28.19 -9.66
N ALA A 602 8.81 26.89 -9.99
CA ALA A 602 7.69 25.95 -9.90
C ALA A 602 7.28 25.62 -8.47
N GLY A 603 8.19 25.81 -7.49
CA GLY A 603 8.00 25.37 -6.10
C GLY A 603 7.96 23.84 -5.95
N LYS A 604 7.58 23.37 -4.76
CA LYS A 604 7.56 21.94 -4.41
C LYS A 604 6.14 21.38 -4.45
N TYR A 605 5.91 20.34 -5.23
CA TYR A 605 4.62 19.65 -5.29
C TYR A 605 4.66 18.33 -4.50
N TYR A 606 3.69 18.15 -3.61
CA TYR A 606 3.60 17.00 -2.69
C TYR A 606 2.46 16.05 -3.04
N GLY A 607 1.60 16.39 -4.01
CA GLY A 607 0.45 15.57 -4.37
C GLY A 607 0.82 14.27 -5.11
N GLY A 608 -0.16 13.37 -5.21
CA GLY A 608 -0.02 12.07 -5.84
C GLY A 608 0.21 12.12 -7.36
N THR A 609 0.72 11.01 -7.89
CA THR A 609 0.96 10.82 -9.33
C THR A 609 0.48 9.46 -9.79
N ILE A 610 0.07 9.36 -11.05
CA ILE A 610 -0.44 8.13 -11.66
C ILE A 610 0.30 7.85 -12.96
N ASP A 611 0.83 6.65 -13.11
CA ASP A 611 1.28 6.11 -14.39
C ASP A 611 0.37 4.95 -14.80
N PHE A 612 0.10 4.82 -16.09
CA PHE A 612 -0.72 3.74 -16.59
C PHE A 612 -0.22 3.14 -17.90
N PHE A 613 -0.64 1.90 -18.15
CA PHE A 613 -0.38 1.20 -19.41
C PHE A 613 -1.56 0.32 -19.79
N THR A 614 -1.85 0.25 -21.09
CA THR A 614 -2.93 -0.57 -21.64
C THR A 614 -2.35 -1.65 -22.55
N MET A 615 -2.56 -2.91 -22.17
CA MET A 615 -2.15 -4.08 -22.93
C MET A 615 -3.36 -4.68 -23.65
N LYS A 616 -3.53 -4.33 -24.94
CA LYS A 616 -4.66 -4.80 -25.77
C LYS A 616 -4.52 -6.25 -26.29
N SER A 617 -3.33 -6.84 -26.18
CA SER A 617 -3.06 -8.23 -26.59
C SER A 617 -2.01 -8.85 -25.67
N VAL A 618 -2.08 -10.17 -25.44
CA VAL A 618 -1.17 -10.94 -24.55
C VAL A 618 0.26 -11.09 -25.12
N THR A 619 0.66 -10.23 -26.06
CA THR A 619 2.05 -10.24 -26.53
C THR A 619 2.92 -9.75 -25.39
N MET A 620 3.56 -10.68 -24.67
CA MET A 620 4.40 -10.36 -23.53
C MET A 620 5.48 -9.38 -24.00
N LEU A 621 5.55 -8.22 -23.35
CA LEU A 621 6.70 -7.33 -23.47
C LEU A 621 7.94 -8.14 -23.07
N ALA A 622 8.84 -8.34 -24.02
CA ALA A 622 10.11 -9.00 -23.80
C ALA A 622 11.06 -8.16 -22.92
N SER A 623 10.75 -6.87 -22.75
CA SER A 623 11.53 -5.86 -22.04
C SER A 623 10.68 -5.06 -21.03
N SER A 624 11.31 -4.13 -20.30
CA SER A 624 10.63 -3.25 -19.36
C SER A 624 9.73 -2.21 -20.05
N ILE A 625 8.71 -1.70 -19.34
CA ILE A 625 7.83 -0.63 -19.84
C ILE A 625 8.64 0.61 -20.23
N LYS A 626 9.69 0.91 -19.47
CA LYS A 626 10.60 2.03 -19.73
C LYS A 626 11.30 1.87 -21.08
N GLU A 627 11.90 0.72 -21.34
CA GLU A 627 12.57 0.45 -22.63
C GLU A 627 11.58 0.46 -23.78
N PHE A 628 10.39 -0.10 -23.60
CA PHE A 628 9.32 -0.04 -24.60
C PHE A 628 8.93 1.41 -24.94
N ARG A 629 8.82 2.30 -23.94
CA ARG A 629 8.53 3.72 -24.15
C ARG A 629 9.66 4.47 -24.82
N GLU A 630 10.91 4.18 -24.44
CA GLU A 630 12.10 4.83 -25.00
C GLU A 630 12.35 4.42 -26.46
N GLN A 631 12.21 3.13 -26.79
CA GLN A 631 12.50 2.61 -28.14
C GLN A 631 11.27 2.63 -29.06
N GLY A 632 10.10 2.29 -28.51
CA GLY A 632 8.86 2.15 -29.23
C GLY A 632 8.08 3.46 -29.37
N LEU A 633 8.03 4.26 -28.30
CA LEU A 633 7.15 5.44 -28.22
C LEU A 633 7.89 6.78 -28.25
N THR A 634 9.21 6.78 -28.38
CA THR A 634 9.99 8.01 -28.58
C THR A 634 10.67 7.94 -29.95
N LYS A 635 10.47 8.95 -30.78
CA LYS A 635 11.00 9.03 -32.14
C LYS A 635 11.78 10.32 -32.33
N GLU A 636 12.83 10.24 -33.14
CA GLU A 636 13.55 11.42 -33.61
C GLU A 636 13.26 11.62 -35.10
N VAL A 637 12.56 12.70 -35.43
CA VAL A 637 12.12 13.00 -36.80
C VAL A 637 12.58 14.40 -37.17
N ARG A 638 13.44 14.51 -38.19
CA ARG A 638 13.98 15.79 -38.69
C ARG A 638 14.61 16.66 -37.58
N GLY A 639 15.37 16.03 -36.67
CA GLY A 639 16.03 16.70 -35.54
C GLY A 639 15.09 17.12 -34.40
N GLN A 640 13.82 16.71 -34.42
CA GLN A 640 12.87 16.91 -33.33
C GLN A 640 12.61 15.60 -32.59
N LYS A 641 12.79 15.60 -31.28
CA LYS A 641 12.39 14.50 -30.41
C LYS A 641 10.87 14.56 -30.17
N LEU A 642 10.18 13.48 -30.51
CA LEU A 642 8.74 13.29 -30.40
C LEU A 642 8.45 12.14 -29.44
N GLN A 643 7.81 12.44 -28.32
CA GLN A 643 7.34 11.47 -27.34
C GLN A 643 5.84 11.23 -27.57
N LEU A 644 5.48 9.99 -27.88
CA LEU A 644 4.13 9.64 -28.33
C LEU A 644 3.17 9.33 -27.16
N TYR A 645 3.54 9.72 -25.94
CA TYR A 645 2.79 9.50 -24.70
C TYR A 645 3.15 10.61 -23.71
N ALA A 646 2.31 10.81 -22.69
CA ALA A 646 2.55 11.81 -21.64
C ALA A 646 2.58 11.24 -20.22
N ALA A 647 2.20 9.98 -20.00
CA ALA A 647 2.33 9.35 -18.68
C ALA A 647 3.80 9.38 -18.16
N PRO A 648 4.05 9.55 -16.84
CA PRO A 648 3.09 9.68 -15.73
C PRO A 648 2.43 11.06 -15.60
N TYR A 649 1.33 11.13 -14.86
CA TYR A 649 0.50 12.33 -14.63
C TYR A 649 0.37 12.68 -13.14
N THR A 650 0.05 13.93 -12.81
CA THR A 650 -0.48 14.28 -11.47
C THR A 650 -1.96 13.88 -11.33
N LEU A 651 -2.49 13.82 -10.10
CA LEU A 651 -3.94 13.54 -9.87
C LEU A 651 -4.84 14.54 -10.63
N TYR A 652 -4.45 15.82 -10.65
CA TYR A 652 -5.15 16.87 -11.40
C TYR A 652 -5.13 16.62 -12.91
N GLU A 653 -3.98 16.24 -13.47
CA GLU A 653 -3.82 15.94 -14.89
C GLU A 653 -4.63 14.71 -15.33
N ILE A 654 -4.78 13.68 -14.47
CA ILE A 654 -5.67 12.55 -14.75
C ILE A 654 -7.13 13.01 -14.87
N GLY A 655 -7.56 13.96 -14.04
CA GLY A 655 -8.88 14.60 -14.19
C GLY A 655 -9.05 15.23 -15.57
N GLY A 656 -8.07 16.01 -16.02
CA GLY A 656 -8.07 16.60 -17.36
C GLY A 656 -8.05 15.56 -18.48
N LEU A 657 -7.32 14.45 -18.32
CA LEU A 657 -7.27 13.37 -19.31
C LEU A 657 -8.65 12.70 -19.46
N LEU A 658 -9.34 12.46 -18.34
CA LEU A 658 -10.70 11.91 -18.31
C LEU A 658 -11.72 12.87 -18.95
N GLU A 659 -11.59 14.18 -18.70
CA GLU A 659 -12.41 15.21 -19.36
C GLU A 659 -12.17 15.24 -20.88
N SER A 660 -10.92 15.17 -21.34
CA SER A 660 -10.58 15.06 -22.76
C SER A 660 -11.15 13.77 -23.38
N LEU A 661 -11.11 12.65 -22.66
CA LEU A 661 -11.67 11.37 -23.12
C LEU A 661 -13.19 11.43 -23.26
N LYS A 662 -13.87 12.07 -22.30
CA LYS A 662 -15.32 12.32 -22.35
C LYS A 662 -15.67 13.22 -23.55
N ALA A 663 -14.90 14.28 -23.80
CA ALA A 663 -15.11 15.16 -24.94
C ALA A 663 -14.96 14.43 -26.30
N LEU A 664 -14.06 13.45 -26.41
CA LEU A 664 -13.96 12.60 -27.62
C LEU A 664 -15.21 11.75 -27.86
N HIS A 665 -15.81 11.21 -26.79
CA HIS A 665 -17.06 10.45 -26.87
C HIS A 665 -18.25 11.35 -27.22
N GLU A 666 -18.38 12.50 -26.58
CA GLU A 666 -19.44 13.50 -26.87
C GLU A 666 -19.35 14.02 -28.31
N ALA A 667 -18.12 14.24 -28.81
CA ALA A 667 -17.88 14.63 -30.18
C ALA A 667 -18.16 13.52 -31.20
N LYS A 668 -18.43 12.29 -30.74
CA LYS A 668 -18.56 11.06 -31.56
C LYS A 668 -17.40 10.95 -32.55
N PHE A 669 -16.18 11.22 -32.09
CA PHE A 669 -15.01 11.27 -32.95
C PHE A 669 -14.81 9.91 -33.64
N PRO A 670 -14.75 9.82 -34.98
CA PRO A 670 -14.69 8.54 -35.66
C PRO A 670 -13.48 7.70 -35.25
N ARG A 671 -13.70 6.45 -34.81
CA ARG A 671 -12.63 5.53 -34.36
C ARG A 671 -11.51 5.41 -35.40
N SER A 672 -11.86 5.26 -36.68
CA SER A 672 -10.87 5.16 -37.77
C SER A 672 -9.95 6.38 -37.86
N GLN A 673 -10.49 7.58 -37.69
CA GLN A 673 -9.71 8.84 -37.70
C GLN A 673 -8.84 8.97 -36.45
N LEU A 674 -9.35 8.55 -35.29
CA LEU A 674 -8.60 8.54 -34.03
C LEU A 674 -7.36 7.63 -34.12
N TYR A 675 -7.50 6.43 -34.69
CA TYR A 675 -6.37 5.53 -34.97
C TYR A 675 -5.43 6.05 -36.07
N GLN A 676 -5.96 6.73 -37.10
CA GLN A 676 -5.13 7.37 -38.13
C GLN A 676 -4.24 8.47 -37.55
N ILE A 677 -4.77 9.33 -36.67
CA ILE A 677 -3.97 10.36 -35.99
C ILE A 677 -2.80 9.71 -35.23
N ARG A 678 -3.02 8.59 -34.54
CA ARG A 678 -1.94 7.85 -33.87
C ARG A 678 -0.79 7.49 -34.83
N SER A 679 -1.09 7.05 -36.06
CA SER A 679 -0.07 6.79 -37.08
C SER A 679 0.60 8.08 -37.56
N PHE A 680 -0.14 9.18 -37.72
CA PHE A 680 0.43 10.46 -38.14
C PHE A 680 1.38 11.07 -37.09
N LEU A 681 1.19 10.78 -35.80
CA LEU A 681 2.14 11.20 -34.75
C LEU A 681 3.54 10.64 -35.01
N GLU A 682 3.64 9.39 -35.48
CA GLU A 682 4.90 8.72 -35.80
C GLU A 682 5.59 9.31 -37.04
N GLN A 683 4.82 9.90 -37.96
CA GLN A 683 5.32 10.50 -39.21
C GLN A 683 5.87 11.91 -39.04
N GLY A 684 5.56 12.58 -37.92
CA GLY A 684 6.14 13.86 -37.55
C GLY A 684 5.11 14.92 -37.15
N LYS A 685 5.61 15.95 -36.44
CA LYS A 685 4.80 17.02 -35.84
C LYS A 685 3.82 17.68 -36.80
N HIS A 686 4.31 18.19 -37.93
CA HIS A 686 3.49 18.95 -38.89
C HIS A 686 2.40 18.08 -39.53
N THR A 687 2.73 16.83 -39.87
CA THR A 687 1.78 15.86 -40.43
C THR A 687 0.63 15.61 -39.46
N ALA A 688 0.92 15.37 -38.18
CA ALA A 688 -0.10 15.16 -37.17
C ALA A 688 -0.98 16.40 -36.94
N ILE A 689 -0.39 17.61 -36.87
CA ILE A 689 -1.16 18.86 -36.69
C ILE A 689 -2.12 19.08 -37.85
N LEU A 690 -1.64 18.94 -39.09
CA LEU A 690 -2.47 19.15 -40.28
C LEU A 690 -3.65 18.19 -40.31
N ASN A 691 -3.40 16.90 -40.10
CA ASN A 691 -4.44 15.87 -40.17
C ASN A 691 -5.43 15.94 -38.99
N TYR A 692 -4.96 16.24 -37.78
CA TYR A 692 -5.83 16.51 -36.64
C TYR A 692 -6.81 17.65 -36.97
N ARG A 693 -6.29 18.80 -37.41
CA ARG A 693 -7.11 19.97 -37.77
C ARG A 693 -8.08 19.66 -38.91
N TYR A 694 -7.64 18.90 -39.91
CA TYR A 694 -8.50 18.47 -41.01
C TYR A 694 -9.68 17.64 -40.52
N PHE A 695 -9.46 16.64 -39.66
CA PHE A 695 -10.56 15.85 -39.08
C PHE A 695 -11.43 16.70 -38.16
N ARG A 696 -10.80 17.56 -37.37
CA ARG A 696 -11.44 18.43 -36.41
C ARG A 696 -12.48 19.37 -37.02
N VAL A 697 -12.14 20.05 -38.12
CA VAL A 697 -13.05 20.98 -38.83
C VAL A 697 -14.22 20.26 -39.51
N ARG A 698 -14.06 18.96 -39.82
CA ARG A 698 -15.11 18.15 -40.46
C ARG A 698 -16.12 17.56 -39.47
N LEU A 699 -15.88 17.71 -38.17
CA LEU A 699 -16.90 17.41 -37.15
C LEU A 699 -18.02 18.46 -37.21
N LYS A 700 -19.23 18.08 -36.77
CA LYS A 700 -20.35 19.02 -36.62
C LYS A 700 -19.96 20.15 -35.65
N SER A 701 -20.47 21.36 -35.86
CA SER A 701 -20.18 22.57 -35.06
C SER A 701 -20.29 22.37 -33.54
N ASP A 702 -21.21 21.50 -33.13
CA ASP A 702 -21.50 21.25 -31.71
C ASP A 702 -20.53 20.21 -31.12
N ALA A 703 -19.97 19.33 -31.95
CA ALA A 703 -18.97 18.31 -31.59
C ALA A 703 -17.53 18.87 -31.60
N GLN A 704 -17.26 19.81 -32.50
CA GLN A 704 -16.91 21.18 -32.13
C GLN A 704 -16.43 21.46 -30.70
N ILE A 705 -17.21 22.26 -30.02
CA ILE A 705 -16.90 22.96 -28.77
C ILE A 705 -16.22 22.08 -27.71
N PRO A 706 -16.69 20.87 -27.36
CA PRO A 706 -16.12 20.07 -26.27
C PRO A 706 -14.62 19.75 -26.46
N LEU A 707 -14.18 19.46 -27.68
CA LEU A 707 -12.76 19.16 -27.95
C LEU A 707 -11.88 20.42 -27.87
N LYS A 708 -12.44 21.59 -28.15
CA LYS A 708 -11.70 22.85 -27.99
C LYS A 708 -11.47 23.13 -26.51
N GLU A 709 -12.55 23.06 -25.73
CA GLU A 709 -12.59 23.42 -24.31
C GLU A 709 -11.86 22.41 -23.40
N HIS A 710 -11.96 21.11 -23.71
CA HIS A 710 -11.44 20.05 -22.84
C HIS A 710 -10.19 19.35 -23.37
N PHE A 711 -9.74 19.62 -24.61
CA PHE A 711 -8.52 19.03 -25.16
C PHE A 711 -7.54 20.07 -25.74
N GLU A 712 -7.96 20.91 -26.67
CA GLU A 712 -7.05 21.81 -27.39
C GLU A 712 -6.52 22.94 -26.51
N GLU A 713 -7.42 23.73 -25.90
CA GLU A 713 -7.07 24.87 -25.06
C GLU A 713 -6.34 24.48 -23.77
N PRO A 714 -6.72 23.43 -23.04
CA PRO A 714 -6.07 23.16 -21.76
C PRO A 714 -4.76 22.37 -21.89
N TRP A 715 -4.48 21.70 -23.02
CA TRP A 715 -3.24 20.93 -23.18
C TRP A 715 -2.30 21.50 -24.26
N CYS A 716 -2.83 21.98 -25.39
CA CYS A 716 -2.07 22.13 -26.63
C CYS A 716 -1.70 23.58 -26.98
N ASN A 717 -1.75 24.53 -26.04
CA ASN A 717 -1.46 25.93 -26.33
C ASN A 717 -0.03 26.14 -26.88
N ALA A 718 0.11 26.99 -27.89
CA ALA A 718 1.41 27.37 -28.43
C ALA A 718 2.11 28.36 -27.49
N LYS A 719 3.43 28.23 -27.32
CA LYS A 719 4.20 29.16 -26.48
C LYS A 719 4.49 30.50 -27.15
N THR A 720 4.44 30.57 -28.48
CA THR A 720 4.94 31.73 -29.25
C THR A 720 3.84 32.59 -29.87
N ASN A 721 2.58 32.13 -29.84
CA ASN A 721 1.46 32.80 -30.48
C ASN A 721 0.14 32.33 -29.83
N PRO A 722 -1.00 33.00 -30.08
CA PRO A 722 -2.29 32.65 -29.45
C PRO A 722 -2.96 31.39 -30.06
N GLY A 723 -2.28 30.64 -30.93
CA GLY A 723 -2.79 29.40 -31.50
C GLY A 723 -2.51 28.18 -30.63
N ASN A 724 -2.91 27.00 -31.13
CA ASN A 724 -2.59 25.71 -30.52
C ASN A 724 -1.75 24.83 -31.47
N ILE A 725 -1.03 23.88 -30.91
CA ILE A 725 -0.21 22.88 -31.61
C ILE A 725 -0.81 21.47 -31.51
N ALA A 726 -2.14 21.37 -31.32
CA ALA A 726 -2.83 20.10 -31.20
C ALA A 726 -2.51 19.16 -32.39
N PRO A 727 -2.22 17.87 -32.14
CA PRO A 727 -2.40 17.15 -30.87
C PRO A 727 -1.16 17.13 -29.95
N TRP A 728 -0.20 18.05 -30.13
CA TRP A 728 1.05 18.09 -29.37
C TRP A 728 1.04 19.09 -28.21
N MET A 729 1.92 18.83 -27.26
CA MET A 729 2.36 19.72 -26.20
C MET A 729 3.87 19.95 -26.36
N TYR A 730 4.36 21.12 -25.98
CA TYR A 730 5.78 21.45 -26.08
C TYR A 730 6.43 21.49 -24.69
N TYR A 731 7.47 20.68 -24.52
CA TYR A 731 8.24 20.58 -23.29
C TYR A 731 9.69 21.04 -23.53
N GLU A 732 10.24 21.69 -22.51
CA GLU A 732 11.63 22.17 -22.52
C GLU A 732 12.29 21.76 -21.21
N GLU A 733 13.22 20.80 -21.30
CA GLU A 733 14.00 20.34 -20.15
C GLU A 733 15.25 21.23 -20.03
N LYS A 734 15.36 21.96 -18.92
CA LYS A 734 16.54 22.79 -18.64
C LYS A 734 17.70 21.88 -18.19
N GLU A 735 18.81 21.85 -18.93
CA GLU A 735 20.02 21.08 -18.57
C GLU A 735 20.80 21.85 -17.49
N THR A 736 21.15 21.18 -16.39
CA THR A 736 21.63 21.86 -15.16
C THR A 736 23.01 21.41 -14.67
N ASP A 737 23.76 20.69 -15.51
CA ASP A 737 25.17 20.43 -15.27
C ASP A 737 26.02 21.52 -15.96
N PRO A 738 26.64 22.46 -15.23
CA PRO A 738 27.47 23.50 -15.83
C PRO A 738 28.69 22.96 -16.58
N LYS A 739 29.02 21.66 -16.43
CA LYS A 739 30.10 20.99 -17.17
C LYS A 739 29.65 20.37 -18.50
N LYS A 740 28.35 20.31 -18.78
CA LYS A 740 27.78 19.86 -20.07
C LYS A 740 27.03 21.02 -20.70
N SER A 741 27.73 21.83 -21.49
CA SER A 741 27.16 22.92 -22.27
C SER A 741 26.40 22.39 -23.50
N SER A 742 25.30 21.67 -23.28
CA SER A 742 24.34 21.35 -24.35
C SER A 742 23.15 22.32 -24.29
N GLU A 743 22.60 22.66 -25.46
CA GLU A 743 21.33 23.39 -25.58
C GLU A 743 20.21 22.69 -24.78
N PRO A 744 19.21 23.42 -24.26
CA PRO A 744 18.08 22.82 -23.56
C PRO A 744 17.41 21.75 -24.44
N LYS A 745 17.13 20.58 -23.86
CA LYS A 745 16.47 19.48 -24.58
C LYS A 745 15.01 19.83 -24.80
N LYS A 746 14.69 20.21 -26.03
CA LYS A 746 13.34 20.53 -26.49
C LYS A 746 12.73 19.28 -27.10
N PHE A 747 11.53 18.91 -26.64
CA PHE A 747 10.78 17.81 -27.23
C PHE A 747 9.29 18.09 -27.22
N TYR A 748 8.58 17.38 -28.09
CA TYR A 748 7.12 17.43 -28.15
C TYR A 748 6.58 16.14 -27.55
N GLU A 749 5.59 16.26 -26.67
CA GLU A 749 4.84 15.12 -26.14
C GLU A 749 3.36 15.24 -26.47
N THR A 750 2.59 14.18 -26.29
CA THR A 750 1.16 14.16 -26.63
C THR A 750 0.40 13.21 -25.70
N ILE A 751 -0.83 13.59 -25.34
CA ILE A 751 -1.78 12.70 -24.65
C ILE A 751 -2.65 11.91 -25.64
N TRP A 752 -2.51 12.15 -26.95
CA TRP A 752 -3.43 11.58 -27.94
C TRP A 752 -3.36 10.06 -27.98
N ARG A 753 -2.16 9.47 -27.88
CA ARG A 753 -2.02 8.01 -27.82
C ARG A 753 -2.61 7.44 -26.55
N ASP A 754 -2.42 8.13 -25.43
CA ASP A 754 -3.00 7.76 -24.14
C ASP A 754 -4.53 7.75 -24.23
N LEU A 755 -5.14 8.77 -24.85
CA LEU A 755 -6.58 8.81 -25.16
C LEU A 755 -7.02 7.65 -26.07
N VAL A 756 -6.25 7.35 -27.13
CA VAL A 756 -6.53 6.24 -28.06
C VAL A 756 -6.47 4.88 -27.38
N ASP A 757 -5.57 4.72 -26.44
CA ASP A 757 -5.39 3.47 -25.72
C ASP A 757 -6.50 3.25 -24.69
N LEU A 758 -7.02 4.33 -24.07
CA LEU A 758 -8.16 4.30 -23.15
C LEU A 758 -9.55 4.24 -23.82
N TYR A 759 -9.69 4.83 -25.02
CA TYR A 759 -10.98 4.98 -25.72
C TYR A 759 -11.83 3.69 -25.84
N PRO A 760 -11.27 2.49 -26.06
CA PRO A 760 -12.08 1.27 -26.16
C PRO A 760 -12.77 0.84 -24.86
N PHE A 761 -12.26 1.30 -23.71
CA PHE A 761 -12.69 0.87 -22.37
C PHE A 761 -13.63 1.88 -21.72
N SER A 762 -13.53 3.16 -22.07
CA SER A 762 -14.44 4.17 -21.56
C SER A 762 -15.84 4.03 -22.18
N GLU A 763 -16.86 4.08 -21.34
CA GLU A 763 -18.26 4.03 -21.77
C GLU A 763 -18.60 5.29 -22.58
N ALA A 764 -18.99 5.10 -23.84
CA ALA A 764 -20.04 5.92 -24.40
C ALA A 764 -21.34 5.39 -23.80
N SER A 765 -22.20 6.26 -23.28
CA SER A 765 -23.57 5.93 -22.90
C SER A 765 -24.16 4.99 -23.95
N GLU A 766 -24.37 3.72 -23.57
CA GLU A 766 -24.91 2.71 -24.47
C GLU A 766 -26.29 3.16 -24.93
N THR A 767 -26.38 3.61 -26.18
CA THR A 767 -27.66 3.73 -26.89
C THR A 767 -27.55 3.55 -28.40
N SER A 768 -26.41 3.10 -28.97
CA SER A 768 -26.32 3.01 -30.43
C SER A 768 -25.36 1.99 -31.06
N GLU A 769 -24.96 0.91 -30.38
CA GLU A 769 -24.11 -0.13 -31.01
C GLU A 769 -24.80 -1.50 -31.19
N VAL A 770 -26.12 -1.61 -30.99
CA VAL A 770 -26.87 -2.86 -31.29
C VAL A 770 -27.35 -2.94 -32.75
N GLU A 771 -27.37 -1.85 -33.51
CA GLU A 771 -27.94 -1.86 -34.88
C GLU A 771 -26.96 -2.15 -36.02
N THR A 772 -25.64 -2.20 -35.80
CA THR A 772 -24.67 -2.34 -36.91
C THR A 772 -24.01 -3.70 -37.05
N LEU A 773 -24.25 -4.66 -36.16
CA LEU A 773 -23.71 -6.03 -36.28
C LEU A 773 -24.65 -7.02 -37.01
N HIS A 774 -25.90 -6.62 -37.34
CA HIS A 774 -26.84 -7.48 -38.07
C HIS A 774 -26.93 -7.23 -39.59
N ALA A 775 -26.16 -6.29 -40.15
CA ALA A 775 -26.31 -5.89 -41.55
C ALA A 775 -25.32 -6.56 -42.55
N THR A 776 -24.61 -7.63 -42.16
CA THR A 776 -23.73 -8.38 -43.08
C THR A 776 -23.92 -9.89 -42.97
N SER A 777 -25.12 -10.35 -43.35
CA SER A 777 -25.33 -11.72 -43.83
C SER A 777 -26.15 -11.64 -45.12
N LEU A 778 -25.45 -11.55 -46.26
CA LEU A 778 -26.05 -11.78 -47.57
C LEU A 778 -26.30 -13.30 -47.73
N PRO A 779 -27.44 -13.70 -48.31
CA PRO A 779 -27.77 -15.10 -48.53
C PRO A 779 -26.95 -15.69 -49.67
N THR A 780 -26.49 -16.92 -49.48
CA THR A 780 -25.89 -17.77 -50.50
C THR A 780 -27.02 -18.49 -51.26
N GLU A 781 -27.11 -18.25 -52.57
CA GLU A 781 -27.45 -19.27 -53.56
C GLU A 781 -26.15 -19.75 -54.22
#